data_AF-A0A928FQS9-F1
#
_entry.id   AF-A0A928FQS9-F1
#
_cell.length_a   1.000
_cell.length_b   1.000
_cell.length_c   1.000
_cell.angle_alpha   90.00
_cell.angle_beta   90.00
_cell.angle_gamma   90.00
#
_symmetry.space_group_name_H-M   'P 1'
#
loop_
_entity.id
_entity.type
_entity.pdbx_description
1 polymer ?
#
loop_
_entity_poly.entity_id
_entity_poly.type
_entity_poly.pdbx_seq_one_letter_code
_entity_poly.pdbx_strand_id
1 'polypeptide(L)'
;MKRIVCVFLCFCMLISLGFLADGATFTPPILSENTYTVTSASQLRWISAVCSGLISEGTENYPSNPSFEGYTIVLKNNVSVASVSSFDGEYILAGGEEWIPIGTEKIPFKGIFDGNECSVSGIFVGHENDIGGFFGVSDGGIVKNLTVKGYVYGDKNAGGIVGKANGEISGCVFAGKVEGNARTGGIVGEISGSSEARSKVYLNVSACNVASNGGECAGGIAAYAEYTDIFSCSGGVDLYSYSRYTAGVLGLAGEAVNISCCNSEGILTADGEQAVSGGILGASLEEAILINNSFSGVVYCSSSNMSICGGIAGSFSGKIENSFVNGAVYSALYFEEVLDLSPEESKETTVESSELLYEEISEVVSEDFSELVSEDVSEETSEEDIPPAEKICISAGIVANPLGVSINNCYFSGISECEGLKGFDLFPDGSDVSVKNTFYSYGMAYILYGTNTKYHVQALFESLTSWVKAAGTEYSSWQQILGVNETKPLLKHSNAAGSNGKHAWKVEGTTFSFYIDGEMDDYFENQYGIIDTPWVVYRATVRTVKIKDGVTRIGNNAFNTFDALRALEFPSTLKEIGDYSFENCTYLKNFTIPDGVEDIGEGAFRQCKNLTSISLPKGIRAVRKHTFSNCAKLKTINIQNSVSLIGYMAFYACDALITVNLPESVREIDDYAFYYCDNFSTVTLPSNLNRIGQYAFGRCEKLVYYDIPLSTKVEKNAFWSVEPRGDVDCDGKYTVFDYLKIKAHFLGVSKLTKEQIKESDSDFDGRVSTADYLAVKKYILNQE
;
A
#
# COMPACT_ATOMS: atom_id res chain seq x y z
N MET A 1 51.78 42.53 -14.48
CA MET A 1 52.20 41.16 -14.11
C MET A 1 52.59 41.00 -12.64
N LYS A 2 53.56 41.72 -12.06
CA LYS A 2 53.92 41.54 -10.62
C LYS A 2 52.80 41.86 -9.61
N ARG A 3 51.86 42.77 -9.93
CA ARG A 3 50.67 43.03 -9.09
C ARG A 3 49.56 41.99 -9.21
N ILE A 4 49.47 41.28 -10.34
CA ILE A 4 48.45 40.23 -10.56
C ILE A 4 48.89 38.93 -9.88
N VAL A 5 50.19 38.63 -9.85
CA VAL A 5 50.74 37.47 -9.14
C VAL A 5 50.64 37.62 -7.61
N CYS A 6 50.81 38.83 -7.05
CA CYS A 6 50.54 39.06 -5.62
C CYS A 6 49.05 38.96 -5.26
N VAL A 7 48.13 39.37 -6.15
CA VAL A 7 46.69 39.22 -5.91
C VAL A 7 46.29 37.74 -6.00
N PHE A 8 46.84 36.96 -6.94
CA PHE A 8 46.60 35.52 -7.04
C PHE A 8 47.21 34.72 -5.88
N LEU A 9 48.42 35.08 -5.41
CA LEU A 9 49.02 34.46 -4.22
C LEU A 9 48.31 34.87 -2.93
N CYS A 10 47.81 36.12 -2.82
CA CYS A 10 46.94 36.51 -1.71
C CYS A 10 45.57 35.83 -1.79
N PHE A 11 45.01 35.58 -2.98
CA PHE A 11 43.73 34.86 -3.14
C PHE A 11 43.88 33.38 -2.78
N CYS A 12 44.97 32.72 -3.19
CA CYS A 12 45.26 31.34 -2.77
C CYS A 12 45.66 31.23 -1.28
N MET A 13 46.32 32.25 -0.72
CA MET A 13 46.53 32.34 0.74
C MET A 13 45.24 32.63 1.50
N LEU A 14 44.31 33.41 0.95
CA LEU A 14 42.98 33.66 1.53
C LEU A 14 42.07 32.43 1.45
N ILE A 15 42.23 31.55 0.45
CA ILE A 15 41.53 30.25 0.39
C ILE A 15 42.11 29.25 1.41
N SER A 16 43.38 29.42 1.82
CA SER A 16 43.99 28.61 2.90
C SER A 16 43.87 29.24 4.30
N LEU A 17 43.55 30.53 4.41
CA LEU A 17 43.34 31.27 5.67
C LEU A 17 41.87 31.65 5.93
N GLY A 18 40.97 31.42 4.98
CA GLY A 18 39.53 31.75 5.06
C GLY A 18 38.65 30.66 5.67
N PHE A 19 39.19 29.47 5.95
CA PHE A 19 38.48 28.36 6.62
C PHE A 19 38.50 28.43 8.15
N LEU A 20 38.97 29.54 8.74
CA LEU A 20 39.08 29.70 10.20
C LEU A 20 38.48 31.03 10.69
N ALA A 21 37.44 31.52 10.01
CA ALA A 21 36.80 32.79 10.31
C ALA A 21 35.38 32.63 10.90
N ASP A 22 35.19 31.71 11.84
CA ASP A 22 34.38 31.93 13.05
C ASP A 22 34.45 30.73 14.01
N GLY A 23 35.23 30.83 15.09
CA GLY A 23 34.95 30.18 16.38
C GLY A 23 34.78 28.65 16.48
N ALA A 24 34.95 27.84 15.44
CA ALA A 24 34.83 26.38 15.53
C ALA A 24 36.04 25.78 16.26
N THR A 25 35.98 25.70 17.58
CA THR A 25 36.98 24.97 18.36
C THR A 25 36.82 23.48 18.08
N PHE A 26 37.75 22.88 17.32
CA PHE A 26 37.88 21.42 17.19
C PHE A 26 38.46 20.87 18.50
N THR A 27 37.58 20.47 19.42
CA THR A 27 38.00 19.89 20.71
C THR A 27 38.23 18.40 20.54
N PRO A 28 39.42 17.85 20.86
CA PRO A 28 39.63 16.41 20.77
C PRO A 28 38.70 15.65 21.72
N PRO A 29 38.15 14.49 21.32
CA PRO A 29 37.36 13.63 22.20
C PRO A 29 38.22 12.99 23.29
N ILE A 30 37.56 12.43 24.31
CA ILE A 30 38.23 11.67 25.36
C ILE A 30 38.67 10.32 24.77
N LEU A 31 39.96 10.01 24.84
CA LEU A 31 40.53 8.75 24.38
C LEU A 31 40.88 7.83 25.55
N SER A 32 40.40 6.59 25.51
CA SER A 32 40.77 5.52 26.46
C SER A 32 40.81 4.17 25.74
N GLU A 33 41.92 3.43 25.82
CA GLU A 33 42.07 2.08 25.26
C GLU A 33 41.55 1.95 23.80
N ASN A 34 41.96 2.89 22.93
CA ASN A 34 41.54 3.01 21.52
C ASN A 34 40.07 3.39 21.28
N THR A 35 39.35 3.83 22.32
CA THR A 35 37.97 4.31 22.21
C THR A 35 37.90 5.82 22.39
N TYR A 36 37.41 6.52 21.36
CA TYR A 36 37.05 7.93 21.40
C TYR A 36 35.61 8.09 21.88
N THR A 37 35.42 8.77 23.00
CA THR A 37 34.10 9.09 23.54
C THR A 37 33.69 10.51 23.13
N VAL A 38 32.59 10.63 22.39
CA VAL A 38 32.08 11.88 21.85
C VAL A 38 30.80 12.29 22.58
N THR A 39 30.79 13.53 23.08
CA THR A 39 29.68 14.12 23.86
C THR A 39 29.18 15.45 23.32
N SER A 40 29.92 16.07 22.39
CA SER A 40 29.63 17.41 21.86
C SER A 40 29.85 17.51 20.35
N ALA A 41 29.25 18.53 19.73
CA ALA A 41 29.41 18.84 18.32
C ALA A 41 30.87 19.13 17.95
N SER A 42 31.59 19.87 18.80
CA SER A 42 33.01 20.18 18.61
C SER A 42 33.90 18.94 18.56
N GLN A 43 33.60 17.93 19.39
CA GLN A 43 34.31 16.64 19.38
C GLN A 43 34.00 15.83 18.13
N LEU A 44 32.75 15.85 17.67
CA LEU A 44 32.35 15.16 16.45
C LEU A 44 32.94 15.83 15.20
N ARG A 45 32.97 17.17 15.15
CA ARG A 45 33.65 17.93 14.08
C ARG A 45 35.16 17.69 14.08
N TRP A 46 35.78 17.46 15.25
CA TRP A 46 37.20 17.08 15.33
C TRP A 46 37.45 15.72 14.65
N ILE A 47 36.61 14.72 14.88
CA ILE A 47 36.71 13.41 14.21
C ILE A 47 36.64 13.56 12.69
N SER A 48 35.64 14.31 12.20
CA SER A 48 35.49 14.61 10.77
C SER A 48 36.75 15.28 10.21
N ALA A 49 37.24 16.33 10.87
CA ALA A 49 38.40 17.09 10.41
C ALA A 49 39.71 16.26 10.35
N VAL A 50 39.87 15.25 11.21
CA VAL A 50 40.99 14.29 11.11
C VAL A 50 40.86 13.45 9.84
N CYS A 51 39.68 12.88 9.56
CA CYS A 51 39.45 12.09 8.34
C CYS A 51 39.42 12.92 7.05
N SER A 52 39.36 14.24 7.14
CA SER A 52 39.46 15.15 5.99
C SER A 52 40.85 15.77 5.83
N GLY A 53 41.81 15.44 6.71
CA GLY A 53 43.17 15.97 6.67
C GLY A 53 43.28 17.46 7.02
N LEU A 54 42.26 18.04 7.67
CA LEU A 54 42.24 19.43 8.12
C LEU A 54 43.01 19.62 9.43
N ILE A 55 43.15 18.55 10.21
CA ILE A 55 43.95 18.49 11.43
C ILE A 55 45.12 17.54 11.19
N SER A 56 46.33 17.96 11.57
CA SER A 56 47.57 17.19 11.38
C SER A 56 48.06 16.52 12.67
N GLU A 57 48.99 15.58 12.51
CA GLU A 57 49.75 14.97 13.60
C GLU A 57 50.35 16.04 14.55
N GLY A 58 50.21 15.84 15.86
CA GLY A 58 50.68 16.76 16.90
C GLY A 58 49.57 17.42 17.74
N THR A 59 48.30 17.24 17.36
CA THR A 59 47.16 17.62 18.22
C THR A 59 46.90 16.56 19.30
N GLU A 60 46.35 16.98 20.45
CA GLU A 60 46.04 16.07 21.56
C GLU A 60 45.04 14.99 21.12
N ASN A 61 45.28 13.75 21.55
CA ASN A 61 44.51 12.56 21.18
C ASN A 61 44.40 12.28 19.67
N TYR A 62 45.34 12.78 18.84
CA TYR A 62 45.39 12.42 17.42
C TYR A 62 45.64 10.91 17.24
N PRO A 63 44.87 10.19 16.40
CA PRO A 63 45.05 8.75 16.21
C PRO A 63 46.37 8.45 15.47
N SER A 64 46.97 7.29 15.72
CA SER A 64 48.15 6.85 14.97
C SER A 64 47.87 6.59 13.49
N ASN A 65 46.59 6.44 13.13
CA ASN A 65 46.12 6.33 11.76
C ASN A 65 44.92 7.28 11.57
N PRO A 66 45.00 8.29 10.67
CA PRO A 66 43.92 9.27 10.47
C PRO A 66 42.62 8.67 9.90
N SER A 67 42.68 7.43 9.38
CA SER A 67 41.50 6.64 9.00
C SER A 67 40.77 6.00 10.19
N PHE A 68 41.28 6.16 11.42
CA PHE A 68 40.77 5.49 12.64
C PHE A 68 40.80 3.96 12.59
N GLU A 69 41.66 3.37 11.76
CA GLU A 69 41.86 1.92 11.75
C GLU A 69 42.33 1.42 13.13
N GLY A 70 41.62 0.44 13.69
CA GLY A 70 41.88 -0.09 15.04
C GLY A 70 41.28 0.74 16.18
N TYR A 71 40.53 1.82 15.88
CA TYR A 71 39.87 2.66 16.87
C TYR A 71 38.34 2.50 16.84
N THR A 72 37.71 2.72 17.99
CA THR A 72 36.25 2.81 18.13
C THR A 72 35.86 4.24 18.51
N ILE A 73 34.82 4.78 17.89
CA ILE A 73 34.22 6.07 18.21
C ILE A 73 32.82 5.79 18.73
N VAL A 74 32.49 6.30 19.92
CA VAL A 74 31.20 6.05 20.58
C VAL A 74 30.53 7.37 20.97
N LEU A 75 29.29 7.57 20.54
CA LEU A 75 28.46 8.67 21.02
C LEU A 75 27.89 8.35 22.41
N LYS A 76 27.88 9.32 23.32
CA LYS A 76 27.27 9.15 24.66
C LYS A 76 25.92 9.85 24.82
N ASN A 77 25.61 10.77 23.94
CA ASN A 77 24.37 11.52 23.93
C ASN A 77 24.08 12.00 22.51
N ASN A 78 22.83 12.43 22.31
CA ASN A 78 22.44 13.10 21.07
C ASN A 78 23.30 14.35 20.86
N VAL A 79 23.73 14.56 19.62
CA VAL A 79 24.58 15.68 19.20
C VAL A 79 23.83 16.51 18.15
N SER A 80 23.85 17.83 18.29
CA SER A 80 23.36 18.75 17.26
C SER A 80 24.51 19.61 16.77
N VAL A 81 24.77 19.62 15.46
CA VAL A 81 25.87 20.40 14.85
C VAL A 81 25.41 21.72 14.25
N ALA A 82 24.12 22.08 14.48
CA ALA A 82 23.47 23.37 14.23
C ALA A 82 23.81 24.04 12.87
N SER A 83 23.40 23.41 11.76
CA SER A 83 23.60 23.99 10.43
C SER A 83 22.33 24.22 9.61
N VAL A 84 21.13 23.76 10.03
CA VAL A 84 19.93 23.77 9.16
C VAL A 84 18.68 24.33 9.82
N SER A 85 17.95 25.16 9.09
CA SER A 85 16.54 25.49 9.34
C SER A 85 15.68 25.02 8.17
N SER A 86 14.56 24.36 8.45
CA SER A 86 13.58 23.95 7.44
C SER A 86 12.42 24.96 7.37
N PHE A 87 12.14 25.50 6.19
CA PHE A 87 10.93 26.30 5.91
C PHE A 87 10.32 25.77 4.61
N ASP A 88 9.03 25.38 4.63
CA ASP A 88 8.30 24.82 3.46
C ASP A 88 8.98 23.66 2.70
N GLY A 89 9.77 22.83 3.39
CA GLY A 89 10.44 21.67 2.79
C GLY A 89 11.78 21.97 2.10
N GLU A 90 12.20 23.24 2.06
CA GLU A 90 13.56 23.62 1.69
C GLU A 90 14.48 23.60 2.92
N TYR A 91 15.57 22.84 2.82
CA TYR A 91 16.63 22.80 3.82
C TYR A 91 17.66 23.88 3.47
N ILE A 92 17.70 24.96 4.26
CA ILE A 92 18.65 26.05 4.08
C ILE A 92 19.66 26.12 5.22
N LEU A 93 20.90 26.44 4.87
CA LEU A 93 21.99 26.64 5.82
C LEU A 93 21.68 27.83 6.73
N ALA A 94 21.36 27.57 8.00
CA ALA A 94 20.90 28.58 8.96
C ALA A 94 22.07 29.22 9.72
N GLY A 95 23.00 29.84 8.99
CA GLY A 95 24.11 30.59 9.58
C GLY A 95 25.15 29.74 10.33
N GLY A 96 25.28 28.45 10.00
CA GLY A 96 26.31 27.54 10.51
C GLY A 96 27.23 27.00 9.40
N GLU A 97 28.32 26.33 9.75
CA GLU A 97 29.22 25.69 8.78
C GLU A 97 28.64 24.36 8.26
N GLU A 98 28.84 24.11 6.96
CA GLU A 98 28.52 22.83 6.33
C GLU A 98 29.17 21.65 7.08
N TRP A 99 28.51 20.50 7.01
CA TRP A 99 29.05 19.26 7.52
C TRP A 99 30.13 18.76 6.57
N ILE A 100 31.32 18.52 7.11
CA ILE A 100 32.41 17.88 6.37
C ILE A 100 32.26 16.36 6.58
N PRO A 101 32.05 15.56 5.52
CA PRO A 101 31.83 14.13 5.66
C PRO A 101 33.01 13.43 6.34
N ILE A 102 32.72 12.48 7.25
CA ILE A 102 33.75 11.65 7.87
C ILE A 102 34.28 10.67 6.81
N GLY A 103 35.56 10.77 6.51
CA GLY A 103 36.22 9.92 5.53
C GLY A 103 36.14 10.48 4.12
N THR A 104 37.27 10.50 3.43
CA THR A 104 37.41 10.93 2.04
C THR A 104 38.00 9.80 1.21
N GLU A 105 38.03 9.91 -0.13
CA GLU A 105 38.71 8.91 -0.96
C GLU A 105 40.21 8.76 -0.62
N LYS A 106 40.84 9.84 -0.13
CA LYS A 106 42.27 9.82 0.25
C LYS A 106 42.50 9.26 1.65
N ILE A 107 41.57 9.51 2.57
CA ILE A 107 41.64 9.08 3.96
C ILE A 107 40.24 8.52 4.33
N PRO A 108 39.92 7.29 3.89
CA PRO A 108 38.61 6.71 4.15
C PRO A 108 38.50 6.33 5.63
N PHE A 109 37.28 6.26 6.15
CA PHE A 109 37.03 5.78 7.49
C PHE A 109 37.18 4.25 7.55
N LYS A 110 38.00 3.74 8.48
CA LYS A 110 38.30 2.31 8.66
C LYS A 110 38.07 1.82 10.10
N GLY A 111 37.57 2.69 10.97
CA GLY A 111 37.30 2.38 12.37
C GLY A 111 35.91 1.77 12.60
N ILE A 112 35.53 1.72 13.88
CA ILE A 112 34.15 1.43 14.30
C ILE A 112 33.51 2.72 14.77
N PHE A 113 32.39 3.12 14.20
CA PHE A 113 31.55 4.20 14.71
C PHE A 113 30.27 3.61 15.28
N ASP A 114 30.14 3.65 16.60
CA ASP A 114 28.94 3.22 17.32
C ASP A 114 28.16 4.45 17.77
N GLY A 115 27.04 4.71 17.10
CA GLY A 115 26.10 5.75 17.50
C GLY A 115 25.48 5.47 18.87
N ASN A 116 25.54 4.23 19.38
CA ASN A 116 25.02 3.85 20.69
C ASN A 116 23.56 4.34 20.89
N GLU A 117 22.75 4.14 19.84
CA GLU A 117 21.34 4.56 19.72
C GLU A 117 21.11 6.09 19.81
N CYS A 118 22.18 6.88 19.77
CA CYS A 118 22.11 8.34 19.78
C CYS A 118 21.84 8.88 18.38
N SER A 119 21.31 10.11 18.33
CA SER A 119 21.07 10.84 17.10
C SER A 119 22.05 11.99 16.90
N VAL A 120 22.50 12.20 15.66
CA VAL A 120 23.18 13.41 15.20
C VAL A 120 22.21 14.22 14.34
N SER A 121 22.06 15.51 14.63
CA SER A 121 21.08 16.38 13.97
C SER A 121 21.69 17.68 13.45
N GLY A 122 21.02 18.27 12.46
CA GLY A 122 21.47 19.49 11.82
C GLY A 122 22.63 19.26 10.87
N ILE A 123 22.67 18.11 10.19
CA ILE A 123 23.61 17.83 9.10
C ILE A 123 23.18 18.59 7.85
N PHE A 124 24.13 19.27 7.20
CA PHE A 124 23.97 19.88 5.88
C PHE A 124 25.20 19.58 5.05
N VAL A 125 25.05 18.80 3.99
CA VAL A 125 26.10 18.58 3.00
C VAL A 125 25.65 19.25 1.71
N GLY A 126 26.33 20.34 1.32
CA GLY A 126 25.96 21.18 0.18
C GLY A 126 26.42 20.65 -1.18
N HIS A 127 26.13 21.43 -2.23
CA HIS A 127 26.26 21.04 -3.64
C HIS A 127 27.69 20.86 -4.18
N GLU A 128 28.72 21.17 -3.38
CA GLU A 128 30.13 21.08 -3.80
C GLU A 128 30.75 19.68 -3.57
N ASN A 129 29.98 18.71 -3.06
CA ASN A 129 30.50 17.40 -2.68
C ASN A 129 30.22 16.33 -3.75
N ASP A 130 31.29 15.72 -4.28
CA ASP A 130 31.19 14.53 -5.14
C ASP A 130 30.58 13.34 -4.38
N ILE A 131 30.97 13.15 -3.12
CA ILE A 131 30.53 12.04 -2.26
C ILE A 131 29.88 12.62 -1.01
N GLY A 132 28.55 12.69 -1.03
CA GLY A 132 27.73 13.25 0.02
C GLY A 132 27.29 12.23 1.06
N GLY A 133 27.42 12.59 2.34
CA GLY A 133 26.87 11.83 3.45
C GLY A 133 27.38 12.30 4.81
N PHE A 134 26.86 11.72 5.90
CA PHE A 134 27.46 11.91 7.21
C PHE A 134 28.90 11.37 7.23
N PHE A 135 29.10 10.21 6.60
CA PHE A 135 30.37 9.71 6.11
C PHE A 135 30.47 9.92 4.61
N GLY A 136 31.64 10.33 4.13
CA GLY A 136 31.91 10.39 2.69
C GLY A 136 32.26 8.99 2.21
N VAL A 137 33.44 8.51 2.62
CA VAL A 137 33.93 7.16 2.28
C VAL A 137 34.24 6.36 3.54
N SER A 138 33.64 5.18 3.67
CA SER A 138 33.98 4.16 4.66
C SER A 138 34.52 2.93 3.93
N ASP A 139 35.75 2.50 4.26
CA ASP A 139 36.46 1.40 3.56
C ASP A 139 37.03 0.38 4.55
N GLY A 140 36.29 -0.70 4.79
CA GLY A 140 36.49 -1.67 5.87
C GLY A 140 35.95 -1.21 7.22
N GLY A 141 35.31 -0.03 7.28
CA GLY A 141 34.72 0.52 8.50
C GLY A 141 33.40 -0.14 8.92
N ILE A 142 33.04 0.01 10.19
CA ILE A 142 31.75 -0.42 10.74
C ILE A 142 31.01 0.83 11.25
N VAL A 143 29.83 1.11 10.72
CA VAL A 143 28.96 2.21 11.19
C VAL A 143 27.67 1.63 11.71
N LYS A 144 27.37 1.83 13.00
CA LYS A 144 26.21 1.18 13.62
C LYS A 144 25.44 2.01 14.64
N ASN A 145 24.17 1.64 14.87
CA ASN A 145 23.28 2.16 15.90
C ASN A 145 23.16 3.69 15.92
N LEU A 146 23.06 4.31 14.75
CA LEU A 146 23.15 5.77 14.58
C LEU A 146 21.92 6.31 13.86
N THR A 147 21.29 7.33 14.43
CA THR A 147 20.31 8.14 13.69
C THR A 147 20.96 9.44 13.22
N VAL A 148 20.86 9.77 11.94
CA VAL A 148 21.32 11.06 11.40
C VAL A 148 20.13 11.84 10.86
N LYS A 149 20.08 13.14 11.13
CA LYS A 149 19.02 14.04 10.66
C LYS A 149 19.57 15.25 9.94
N GLY A 150 19.08 15.50 8.73
CA GLY A 150 19.52 16.66 7.96
C GLY A 150 19.26 16.59 6.45
N TYR A 151 20.08 17.33 5.71
CA TYR A 151 20.09 17.37 4.25
C TYR A 151 21.44 16.91 3.74
N VAL A 152 21.44 16.04 2.73
CA VAL A 152 22.65 15.55 2.08
C VAL A 152 22.51 15.70 0.58
N TYR A 153 23.46 16.39 -0.04
CA TYR A 153 23.66 16.37 -1.49
C TYR A 153 24.96 15.63 -1.85
N GLY A 154 24.95 14.87 -2.95
CA GLY A 154 26.16 14.30 -3.56
C GLY A 154 26.09 14.23 -5.08
N ASP A 155 27.12 14.71 -5.78
CA ASP A 155 27.13 14.73 -7.25
C ASP A 155 27.33 13.32 -7.85
N LYS A 156 28.32 12.56 -7.37
CA LYS A 156 28.59 11.19 -7.81
C LYS A 156 27.89 10.14 -6.96
N ASN A 157 27.99 10.28 -5.65
CA ASN A 157 27.45 9.35 -4.67
C ASN A 157 26.81 10.11 -3.52
N ALA A 158 25.51 9.94 -3.31
CA ALA A 158 24.78 10.56 -2.22
C ALA A 158 24.17 9.48 -1.33
N GLY A 159 24.51 9.48 -0.05
CA GLY A 159 23.95 8.60 0.96
C GLY A 159 23.74 9.34 2.27
N GLY A 160 22.55 9.29 2.83
CA GLY A 160 22.25 10.02 4.08
C GLY A 160 23.21 9.68 5.23
N ILE A 161 23.63 8.42 5.32
CA ILE A 161 24.64 7.97 6.29
C ILE A 161 26.02 7.88 5.65
N VAL A 162 26.18 7.15 4.55
CA VAL A 162 27.48 6.94 3.91
C VAL A 162 27.38 7.17 2.41
N GLY A 163 28.19 8.06 1.83
CA GLY A 163 28.21 8.23 0.37
C GLY A 163 28.70 6.97 -0.34
N LYS A 164 29.89 6.47 0.03
CA LYS A 164 30.47 5.22 -0.49
C LYS A 164 30.93 4.30 0.64
N ALA A 165 30.43 3.07 0.64
CA ALA A 165 30.64 2.09 1.69
C ALA A 165 31.28 0.81 1.15
N ASN A 166 32.37 0.41 1.80
CA ASN A 166 32.88 -0.95 1.83
C ASN A 166 33.01 -1.31 3.31
N GLY A 167 32.30 -2.32 3.80
CA GLY A 167 32.23 -2.65 5.23
C GLY A 167 30.81 -2.92 5.75
N GLU A 168 30.58 -2.64 7.03
CA GLU A 168 29.30 -2.91 7.70
C GLU A 168 28.54 -1.63 8.04
N ILE A 169 27.26 -1.58 7.69
CA ILE A 169 26.34 -0.54 8.15
C ILE A 169 25.14 -1.20 8.81
N SER A 170 24.95 -1.02 10.12
CA SER A 170 23.92 -1.76 10.87
C SER A 170 23.14 -0.94 11.90
N GLY A 171 21.82 -1.03 11.91
CA GLY A 171 20.99 -0.28 12.88
C GLY A 171 21.05 1.24 12.72
N CYS A 172 21.34 1.72 11.51
CA CYS A 172 21.39 3.15 11.19
C CYS A 172 20.07 3.62 10.55
N VAL A 173 19.72 4.88 10.80
CA VAL A 173 18.54 5.56 10.26
C VAL A 173 18.93 6.95 9.78
N PHE A 174 18.56 7.31 8.56
CA PHE A 174 18.60 8.70 8.11
C PHE A 174 17.18 9.28 8.11
N ALA A 175 17.00 10.45 8.71
CA ALA A 175 15.74 11.18 8.73
C ALA A 175 15.93 12.59 8.16
N GLY A 176 15.54 12.77 6.91
CA GLY A 176 15.89 13.97 6.16
C GLY A 176 15.66 13.82 4.66
N LYS A 177 16.32 14.67 3.88
CA LYS A 177 16.31 14.62 2.42
C LYS A 177 17.70 14.27 1.90
N VAL A 178 17.77 13.32 0.96
CA VAL A 178 18.98 13.01 0.20
C VAL A 178 18.74 13.39 -1.26
N GLU A 179 19.63 14.22 -1.78
CA GLU A 179 19.66 14.64 -3.18
C GLU A 179 20.94 14.18 -3.87
N GLY A 180 20.85 13.79 -5.13
CA GLY A 180 22.04 13.48 -5.92
C GLY A 180 21.81 13.42 -7.41
N ASN A 181 22.91 13.41 -8.17
CA ASN A 181 22.90 13.47 -9.64
C ASN A 181 23.27 12.16 -10.34
N ALA A 182 23.96 11.22 -9.67
CA ALA A 182 24.42 9.98 -10.29
C ALA A 182 23.95 8.72 -9.54
N ARG A 183 24.42 8.52 -8.30
CA ARG A 183 24.03 7.40 -7.44
C ARG A 183 23.45 7.94 -6.14
N THR A 184 22.13 7.88 -6.01
CA THR A 184 21.41 8.50 -4.89
C THR A 184 20.69 7.45 -4.04
N GLY A 185 21.21 7.19 -2.83
CA GLY A 185 20.61 6.26 -1.88
C GLY A 185 20.17 6.93 -0.60
N GLY A 186 19.04 6.52 -0.03
CA GLY A 186 18.56 7.10 1.23
C GLY A 186 19.53 6.92 2.41
N ILE A 187 20.21 5.77 2.47
CA ILE A 187 21.21 5.47 3.50
C ILE A 187 22.62 5.46 2.90
N VAL A 188 22.79 4.78 1.76
CA VAL A 188 24.11 4.59 1.13
C VAL A 188 24.06 4.92 -0.35
N GLY A 189 24.96 5.75 -0.87
CA GLY A 189 25.03 5.98 -2.33
C GLY A 189 25.49 4.72 -3.07
N GLU A 190 26.67 4.23 -2.71
CA GLU A 190 27.33 3.08 -3.33
C GLU A 190 27.84 2.09 -2.28
N ILE A 191 27.52 0.81 -2.46
CA ILE A 191 28.09 -0.30 -1.70
C ILE A 191 29.04 -1.07 -2.61
N SER A 192 30.33 -1.05 -2.29
CA SER A 192 31.34 -1.89 -2.93
C SER A 192 31.78 -2.97 -1.95
N GLY A 193 31.96 -4.19 -2.44
CA GLY A 193 32.54 -5.29 -1.67
C GLY A 193 33.54 -6.06 -2.52
N SER A 194 34.02 -7.19 -2.02
CA SER A 194 34.78 -8.14 -2.82
C SER A 194 34.30 -9.56 -2.60
N SER A 195 34.72 -10.47 -3.49
CA SER A 195 34.44 -11.90 -3.36
C SER A 195 34.98 -12.52 -2.05
N GLU A 196 36.04 -11.94 -1.47
CA GLU A 196 36.66 -12.38 -0.21
C GLU A 196 36.05 -11.72 1.03
N ALA A 197 35.54 -10.48 0.89
CA ALA A 197 34.98 -9.69 1.97
C ALA A 197 33.70 -8.99 1.48
N ARG A 198 32.57 -9.70 1.57
CA ARG A 198 31.26 -9.12 1.24
C ARG A 198 30.92 -8.02 2.23
N SER A 199 30.55 -6.85 1.71
CA SER A 199 29.97 -5.77 2.51
C SER A 199 28.63 -6.23 3.07
N LYS A 200 28.28 -5.79 4.27
CA LYS A 200 27.03 -6.21 4.95
C LYS A 200 26.23 -5.00 5.38
N VAL A 201 25.01 -4.91 4.91
CA VAL A 201 24.14 -3.78 5.21
C VAL A 201 22.87 -4.30 5.89
N TYR A 202 22.76 -4.02 7.19
CA TYR A 202 21.68 -4.44 8.09
C TYR A 202 20.90 -3.22 8.59
N LEU A 203 20.02 -2.67 7.76
CA LEU A 203 19.35 -1.42 8.10
C LEU A 203 17.97 -1.72 8.67
N ASN A 204 17.62 -1.15 9.83
CA ASN A 204 16.35 -1.50 10.47
C ASN A 204 15.22 -0.50 10.16
N VAL A 205 15.49 0.68 9.58
CA VAL A 205 14.46 1.65 9.14
C VAL A 205 15.07 2.69 8.17
N SER A 206 14.44 3.03 7.05
CA SER A 206 14.69 4.31 6.36
C SER A 206 13.42 5.14 6.28
N ALA A 207 13.47 6.35 6.83
CA ALA A 207 12.47 7.39 6.64
C ALA A 207 13.17 8.63 6.07
N CYS A 208 13.57 8.60 4.80
CA CYS A 208 14.14 9.76 4.12
C CYS A 208 13.56 9.98 2.71
N ASN A 209 13.27 11.23 2.37
CA ASN A 209 12.89 11.62 1.02
C ASN A 209 14.14 11.51 0.14
N VAL A 210 14.09 10.67 -0.87
CA VAL A 210 15.17 10.52 -1.86
C VAL A 210 14.72 11.23 -3.13
N ALA A 211 15.47 12.24 -3.54
CA ALA A 211 15.25 12.94 -4.80
C ALA A 211 16.49 12.79 -5.67
N SER A 212 16.35 12.21 -6.86
CA SER A 212 17.45 12.08 -7.81
C SER A 212 17.22 12.98 -9.01
N ASN A 213 18.14 13.92 -9.27
CA ASN A 213 18.02 14.90 -10.36
C ASN A 213 18.43 14.32 -11.73
N GLY A 214 18.82 13.05 -11.78
CA GLY A 214 19.28 12.36 -12.99
C GLY A 214 20.16 11.16 -12.67
N GLY A 215 20.85 10.61 -13.67
CA GLY A 215 21.96 9.70 -13.44
C GLY A 215 21.65 8.20 -13.53
N GLU A 216 22.57 7.40 -12.98
CA GLU A 216 22.58 5.95 -13.15
C GLU A 216 21.48 5.29 -12.35
N CYS A 217 21.43 5.51 -11.03
CA CYS A 217 20.51 4.78 -10.17
C CYS A 217 20.13 5.53 -8.89
N ALA A 218 18.91 5.26 -8.42
CA ALA A 218 18.37 5.76 -7.16
C ALA A 218 17.72 4.63 -6.37
N GLY A 219 17.89 4.64 -5.04
CA GLY A 219 17.25 3.67 -4.16
C GLY A 219 16.88 4.23 -2.80
N GLY A 220 15.76 3.77 -2.24
CA GLY A 220 15.34 4.17 -0.90
C GLY A 220 16.36 3.77 0.19
N ILE A 221 17.11 2.69 -0.03
CA ILE A 221 18.19 2.26 0.85
C ILE A 221 19.56 2.54 0.23
N ALA A 222 19.82 1.96 -0.94
CA ALA A 222 21.07 2.13 -1.65
C ALA A 222 20.86 2.35 -3.14
N ALA A 223 21.70 3.18 -3.77
CA ALA A 223 21.61 3.39 -5.21
C ALA A 223 22.26 2.23 -5.98
N TYR A 224 23.54 1.95 -5.68
CA TYR A 224 24.31 0.88 -6.31
C TYR A 224 24.89 -0.09 -5.28
N ALA A 225 24.95 -1.38 -5.61
CA ALA A 225 25.55 -2.39 -4.76
C ALA A 225 26.22 -3.53 -5.54
N GLU A 226 27.38 -3.99 -5.07
CA GLU A 226 28.07 -5.21 -5.53
C GLU A 226 28.69 -5.96 -4.35
N TYR A 227 28.81 -7.28 -4.48
CA TYR A 227 29.37 -8.19 -3.48
C TYR A 227 28.83 -7.94 -2.06
N THR A 228 27.51 -7.86 -1.91
CA THR A 228 26.89 -7.48 -0.63
C THR A 228 25.59 -8.20 -0.33
N ASP A 229 25.29 -8.28 0.97
CA ASP A 229 24.00 -8.71 1.49
C ASP A 229 23.26 -7.50 2.08
N ILE A 230 22.10 -7.19 1.50
CA ILE A 230 21.14 -6.21 2.01
C ILE A 230 20.03 -6.98 2.72
N PHE A 231 19.91 -6.80 4.03
CA PHE A 231 19.02 -7.61 4.85
C PHE A 231 18.15 -6.78 5.81
N SER A 232 16.88 -7.15 5.93
CA SER A 232 15.94 -6.61 6.92
C SER A 232 15.66 -5.10 6.79
N CYS A 233 15.80 -4.55 5.59
CA CYS A 233 15.66 -3.11 5.32
C CYS A 233 14.21 -2.71 5.05
N SER A 234 13.81 -1.51 5.44
CA SER A 234 12.49 -0.94 5.13
C SER A 234 12.65 0.40 4.41
N GLY A 235 12.40 0.42 3.10
CA GLY A 235 12.53 1.56 2.19
C GLY A 235 11.25 2.39 2.07
N GLY A 236 10.78 2.98 3.18
CA GLY A 236 9.44 3.55 3.30
C GLY A 236 9.37 5.08 3.17
N VAL A 237 9.49 5.64 1.96
CA VAL A 237 9.26 7.07 1.63
C VAL A 237 8.99 7.25 0.13
N ASP A 238 8.28 8.32 -0.25
CA ASP A 238 8.16 8.80 -1.63
C ASP A 238 9.54 9.07 -2.24
N LEU A 239 9.89 8.30 -3.26
CA LEU A 239 11.13 8.45 -4.01
C LEU A 239 10.79 9.05 -5.37
N TYR A 240 11.36 10.21 -5.65
CA TYR A 240 11.22 10.90 -6.93
C TYR A 240 12.57 10.88 -7.66
N SER A 241 12.63 10.29 -8.84
CA SER A 241 13.90 10.03 -9.51
C SER A 241 13.83 10.27 -11.01
N TYR A 242 14.76 11.07 -11.52
CA TYR A 242 15.09 11.14 -12.94
C TYR A 242 16.22 10.16 -13.33
N SER A 243 16.63 9.25 -12.44
CA SER A 243 17.65 8.23 -12.75
C SER A 243 17.08 7.09 -13.61
N ARG A 244 17.97 6.42 -14.35
CA ARG A 244 17.61 5.26 -15.17
C ARG A 244 17.09 4.09 -14.33
N TYR A 245 17.77 3.70 -13.25
CA TYR A 245 17.35 2.57 -12.42
C TYR A 245 16.83 3.03 -11.06
N THR A 246 15.59 2.72 -10.72
CA THR A 246 14.95 3.27 -9.53
C THR A 246 14.27 2.19 -8.69
N ALA A 247 14.45 2.20 -7.37
CA ALA A 247 13.75 1.25 -6.51
C ALA A 247 13.54 1.69 -5.06
N GLY A 248 12.64 1.02 -4.37
CA GLY A 248 12.42 1.23 -2.95
C GLY A 248 13.57 0.76 -2.06
N VAL A 249 14.32 -0.27 -2.47
CA VAL A 249 15.48 -0.76 -1.71
C VAL A 249 16.78 -0.47 -2.46
N LEU A 250 16.99 -1.11 -3.61
CA LEU A 250 18.24 -1.00 -4.38
C LEU A 250 17.97 -0.57 -5.82
N GLY A 251 18.57 0.53 -6.26
CA GLY A 251 18.45 0.99 -7.65
C GLY A 251 19.04 0.00 -8.65
N LEU A 252 20.34 -0.28 -8.53
CA LEU A 252 21.09 -1.16 -9.43
C LEU A 252 21.94 -2.18 -8.66
N ALA A 253 21.76 -3.46 -8.98
CA ALA A 253 22.60 -4.56 -8.49
C ALA A 253 23.69 -4.93 -9.53
N GLY A 254 24.94 -4.87 -9.09
CA GLY A 254 26.11 -5.41 -9.79
C GLY A 254 26.30 -6.91 -9.49
N GLU A 255 27.55 -7.32 -9.30
CA GLU A 255 27.90 -8.73 -9.12
C GLU A 255 27.53 -9.24 -7.71
N ALA A 256 26.98 -10.45 -7.63
CA ALA A 256 26.78 -11.20 -6.40
C ALA A 256 26.04 -10.43 -5.29
N VAL A 257 24.85 -9.91 -5.57
CA VAL A 257 24.01 -9.18 -4.60
C VAL A 257 22.88 -10.06 -4.07
N ASN A 258 22.72 -10.09 -2.74
CA ASN A 258 21.58 -10.73 -2.08
C ASN A 258 20.71 -9.68 -1.39
N ILE A 259 19.41 -9.67 -1.68
CA ILE A 259 18.42 -8.82 -1.00
C ILE A 259 17.42 -9.73 -0.31
N SER A 260 17.33 -9.66 1.02
CA SER A 260 16.40 -10.53 1.73
C SER A 260 15.72 -9.90 2.93
N CYS A 261 14.48 -10.33 3.18
CA CYS A 261 13.63 -9.80 4.25
C CYS A 261 13.47 -8.28 4.19
N CYS A 262 13.56 -7.67 3.01
CA CYS A 262 13.41 -6.24 2.83
C CYS A 262 11.98 -5.88 2.41
N ASN A 263 11.49 -4.76 2.93
CA ASN A 263 10.19 -4.20 2.62
C ASN A 263 10.36 -2.82 1.95
N SER A 264 9.48 -2.47 1.02
CA SER A 264 9.36 -1.10 0.54
C SER A 264 7.89 -0.68 0.48
N GLU A 265 7.64 0.54 0.93
CA GLU A 265 6.31 1.16 1.02
C GLU A 265 6.39 2.61 0.52
N GLY A 266 5.32 3.14 -0.07
CA GLY A 266 5.28 4.51 -0.60
C GLY A 266 5.19 4.60 -2.13
N ILE A 267 5.33 5.81 -2.66
CA ILE A 267 5.25 6.08 -4.10
C ILE A 267 6.67 6.15 -4.67
N LEU A 268 6.96 5.29 -5.64
CA LEU A 268 8.20 5.32 -6.42
C LEU A 268 7.90 5.92 -7.78
N THR A 269 8.35 7.15 -8.01
CA THR A 269 8.21 7.84 -9.28
C THR A 269 9.55 7.87 -10.01
N ALA A 270 9.58 7.29 -11.21
CA ALA A 270 10.75 7.25 -12.06
C ALA A 270 10.47 7.92 -13.42
N ASP A 271 11.01 9.11 -13.58
CA ASP A 271 10.80 9.98 -14.75
C ASP A 271 12.06 10.08 -15.63
N GLY A 272 13.08 9.28 -15.35
CA GLY A 272 14.32 9.22 -16.13
C GLY A 272 14.11 8.67 -17.54
N GLU A 273 14.98 9.03 -18.49
CA GLU A 273 14.95 8.47 -19.84
C GLU A 273 15.20 6.94 -19.80
N GLN A 274 14.28 6.16 -20.37
CA GLN A 274 14.29 4.69 -20.29
C GLN A 274 14.29 4.17 -18.85
N ALA A 275 13.45 4.78 -18.00
CA ALA A 275 13.35 4.42 -16.59
C ALA A 275 13.00 2.94 -16.40
N VAL A 276 13.78 2.25 -15.57
CA VAL A 276 13.58 0.88 -15.14
C VAL A 276 13.41 0.87 -13.63
N SER A 277 12.22 0.47 -13.18
CA SER A 277 11.83 0.59 -11.78
C SER A 277 11.30 -0.69 -11.18
N GLY A 278 11.60 -0.90 -9.90
CA GLY A 278 11.07 -2.01 -9.12
C GLY A 278 10.73 -1.61 -7.70
N GLY A 279 9.73 -2.27 -7.10
CA GLY A 279 9.41 -2.05 -5.68
C GLY A 279 10.59 -2.35 -4.76
N ILE A 280 11.36 -3.39 -5.05
CA ILE A 280 12.57 -3.77 -4.29
C ILE A 280 13.84 -3.43 -5.06
N LEU A 281 13.93 -3.86 -6.32
CA LEU A 281 15.14 -3.74 -7.13
C LEU A 281 14.85 -3.12 -8.50
N GLY A 282 15.56 -2.06 -8.88
CA GLY A 282 15.36 -1.42 -10.18
C GLY A 282 15.85 -2.33 -11.30
N ALA A 283 17.15 -2.61 -11.31
CA ALA A 283 17.72 -3.60 -12.21
C ALA A 283 18.88 -4.42 -11.63
N SER A 284 19.19 -5.55 -12.25
CA SER A 284 20.41 -6.33 -12.00
C SER A 284 21.21 -6.51 -13.29
N LEU A 285 22.53 -6.28 -13.23
CA LEU A 285 23.46 -6.54 -14.33
C LEU A 285 23.86 -8.02 -14.41
N GLU A 286 23.89 -8.70 -13.26
CA GLU A 286 24.28 -10.11 -13.10
C GLU A 286 23.22 -10.86 -12.27
N GLU A 287 23.39 -12.16 -12.06
CA GLU A 287 22.48 -12.95 -11.22
C GLU A 287 22.42 -12.42 -9.78
N ALA A 288 21.26 -11.89 -9.40
CA ALA A 288 20.96 -11.46 -8.04
C ALA A 288 19.97 -12.43 -7.35
N ILE A 289 19.97 -12.44 -6.02
CA ILE A 289 19.10 -13.32 -5.22
C ILE A 289 18.19 -12.47 -4.34
N LEU A 290 16.88 -12.58 -4.56
CA LEU A 290 15.83 -11.89 -3.81
C LEU A 290 15.01 -12.92 -3.03
N ILE A 291 15.01 -12.86 -1.70
CA ILE A 291 14.31 -13.84 -0.85
C ILE A 291 13.48 -13.14 0.23
N ASN A 292 12.20 -13.50 0.36
CA ASN A 292 11.30 -12.99 1.39
C ASN A 292 11.15 -11.45 1.38
N ASN A 293 11.12 -10.83 0.20
CA ASN A 293 10.94 -9.38 0.11
C ASN A 293 9.47 -9.01 -0.12
N SER A 294 9.07 -7.82 0.34
CA SER A 294 7.71 -7.32 0.16
C SER A 294 7.67 -5.90 -0.39
N PHE A 295 6.81 -5.65 -1.37
CA PHE A 295 6.52 -4.31 -1.83
C PHE A 295 5.03 -3.99 -1.61
N SER A 296 4.74 -2.86 -0.99
CA SER A 296 3.39 -2.37 -0.75
C SER A 296 3.29 -0.87 -1.01
N GLY A 297 3.06 -0.48 -2.26
CA GLY A 297 3.04 0.93 -2.66
C GLY A 297 2.66 1.11 -4.12
N VAL A 298 3.10 2.22 -4.71
CA VAL A 298 2.90 2.50 -6.14
C VAL A 298 4.26 2.59 -6.82
N VAL A 299 4.48 1.83 -7.89
CA VAL A 299 5.58 2.07 -8.83
C VAL A 299 5.01 2.76 -10.04
N TYR A 300 5.49 3.96 -10.34
CA TYR A 300 5.04 4.77 -11.46
C TYR A 300 6.25 5.22 -12.29
N CYS A 301 6.23 4.94 -13.58
CA CYS A 301 7.23 5.46 -14.51
C CYS A 301 6.56 6.30 -15.61
N SER A 302 7.01 7.55 -15.82
CA SER A 302 6.39 8.49 -16.78
C SER A 302 7.26 8.89 -17.98
N SER A 303 8.32 8.13 -18.28
CA SER A 303 9.25 8.54 -19.33
C SER A 303 8.65 8.48 -20.75
N SER A 304 9.10 9.40 -21.61
CA SER A 304 8.62 9.55 -22.99
C SER A 304 9.04 8.42 -23.94
N ASN A 305 9.99 7.56 -23.53
CA ASN A 305 10.56 6.45 -24.29
C ASN A 305 10.96 5.26 -23.39
N MET A 306 10.37 4.08 -23.62
CA MET A 306 10.80 2.77 -23.09
C MET A 306 10.90 2.62 -21.55
N SER A 307 9.78 2.82 -20.84
CA SER A 307 9.71 2.63 -19.38
C SER A 307 9.37 1.19 -18.98
N ILE A 308 10.11 0.64 -18.02
CA ILE A 308 9.92 -0.72 -17.46
C ILE A 308 9.61 -0.62 -15.96
N CYS A 309 8.47 -1.12 -15.50
CA CYS A 309 8.09 -1.05 -14.08
C CYS A 309 7.63 -2.43 -13.57
N GLY A 310 8.25 -2.96 -12.52
CA GLY A 310 7.89 -4.23 -11.92
C GLY A 310 7.59 -4.15 -10.43
N GLY A 311 6.71 -5.02 -9.92
CA GLY A 311 6.34 -4.97 -8.50
C GLY A 311 7.46 -5.36 -7.53
N ILE A 312 8.25 -6.41 -7.82
CA ILE A 312 9.47 -6.72 -7.07
C ILE A 312 10.69 -6.15 -7.76
N ALA A 313 10.85 -6.43 -9.05
CA ALA A 313 12.00 -5.98 -9.82
C ALA A 313 11.64 -5.46 -11.21
N GLY A 314 12.32 -4.41 -11.68
CA GLY A 314 12.17 -3.90 -13.04
C GLY A 314 12.79 -4.86 -14.06
N SER A 315 14.11 -4.78 -14.25
CA SER A 315 14.88 -5.66 -15.14
C SER A 315 15.77 -6.60 -14.35
N PHE A 316 15.56 -7.91 -14.44
CA PHE A 316 16.11 -8.83 -13.46
C PHE A 316 16.72 -10.09 -14.09
N SER A 317 17.85 -10.52 -13.53
CA SER A 317 18.53 -11.80 -13.76
C SER A 317 18.77 -12.47 -12.41
N GLY A 318 18.57 -13.79 -12.34
CA GLY A 318 18.78 -14.57 -11.12
C GLY A 318 17.50 -15.11 -10.49
N LYS A 319 17.40 -15.05 -9.16
CA LYS A 319 16.40 -15.83 -8.40
C LYS A 319 15.53 -14.95 -7.50
N ILE A 320 14.21 -15.12 -7.57
CA ILE A 320 13.24 -14.55 -6.64
C ILE A 320 12.49 -15.66 -5.92
N GLU A 321 12.49 -15.64 -4.59
CA GLU A 321 11.76 -16.59 -3.76
C GLU A 321 10.90 -15.92 -2.69
N ASN A 322 9.72 -16.49 -2.44
CA ASN A 322 8.85 -16.14 -1.31
C ASN A 322 8.56 -14.64 -1.19
N SER A 323 8.53 -13.92 -2.31
CA SER A 323 8.39 -12.46 -2.31
C SER A 323 6.96 -12.05 -2.68
N PHE A 324 6.51 -10.93 -2.11
CA PHE A 324 5.11 -10.52 -2.11
C PHE A 324 4.95 -9.09 -2.61
N VAL A 325 3.96 -8.86 -3.47
CA VAL A 325 3.60 -7.53 -3.93
C VAL A 325 2.15 -7.26 -3.58
N ASN A 326 1.90 -6.15 -2.91
CA ASN A 326 0.58 -5.60 -2.65
C ASN A 326 0.54 -4.11 -2.98
N GLY A 327 0.59 -3.80 -4.27
CA GLY A 327 0.78 -2.44 -4.75
C GLY A 327 0.41 -2.29 -6.21
N ALA A 328 0.32 -1.05 -6.67
CA ALA A 328 0.02 -0.76 -8.05
C ALA A 328 1.30 -0.48 -8.86
N VAL A 329 1.33 -0.92 -10.10
CA VAL A 329 2.47 -0.76 -11.01
C VAL A 329 1.95 -0.12 -12.30
N TYR A 330 2.42 1.07 -12.60
CA TYR A 330 1.96 1.91 -13.71
C TYR A 330 3.12 2.31 -14.60
N SER A 331 2.91 2.22 -15.91
CA SER A 331 3.82 2.77 -16.92
C SER A 331 3.03 3.58 -17.93
N ALA A 332 3.33 4.88 -18.04
CA ALA A 332 2.62 5.82 -18.91
C ALA A 332 3.48 6.25 -20.10
N LEU A 333 2.83 6.53 -21.24
CA LEU A 333 3.45 7.17 -22.40
C LEU A 333 3.16 8.68 -22.36
N TYR A 334 4.19 9.51 -22.30
CA TYR A 334 4.03 10.96 -22.41
C TYR A 334 3.51 11.34 -23.82
N PHE A 335 2.28 11.83 -23.91
CA PHE A 335 1.75 12.50 -25.10
C PHE A 335 2.04 14.00 -24.99
N GLU A 336 2.86 14.56 -25.89
CA GLU A 336 2.93 16.01 -26.07
C GLU A 336 1.67 16.49 -26.80
N GLU A 337 0.65 16.93 -26.05
CA GLU A 337 -0.26 17.99 -26.50
C GLU A 337 -0.43 19.02 -25.37
N VAL A 338 0.33 20.11 -25.50
CA VAL A 338 0.06 21.49 -25.05
C VAL A 338 -0.78 21.66 -23.77
N LEU A 339 -0.10 21.79 -22.62
CA LEU A 339 -0.53 22.72 -21.56
C LEU A 339 0.64 23.63 -21.21
N ASP A 340 0.70 24.75 -21.93
CA ASP A 340 1.46 25.92 -21.56
C ASP A 340 0.79 26.51 -20.30
N LEU A 341 1.36 26.24 -19.13
CA LEU A 341 1.03 26.94 -17.89
C LEU A 341 2.31 27.57 -17.35
N SER A 342 2.55 28.79 -17.82
CA SER A 342 3.40 29.75 -17.11
C SER A 342 2.70 30.20 -15.82
N PRO A 343 3.46 30.56 -14.77
CA PRO A 343 2.91 30.87 -13.47
C PRO A 343 2.57 32.37 -13.37
N GLU A 344 1.30 32.75 -13.17
CA GLU A 344 0.97 34.07 -12.62
C GLU A 344 -0.44 34.12 -11.98
N GLU A 345 -0.43 34.56 -10.71
CA GLU A 345 -1.44 35.33 -9.97
C GLU A 345 -2.89 34.81 -9.71
N SER A 346 -3.12 34.52 -8.43
CA SER A 346 -4.25 34.95 -7.57
C SER A 346 -5.57 35.43 -8.22
N LYS A 347 -6.68 34.82 -7.82
CA LYS A 347 -7.74 35.45 -6.99
C LYS A 347 -8.93 34.53 -6.73
N GLU A 348 -9.52 34.75 -5.57
CA GLU A 348 -10.81 34.27 -5.05
C GLU A 348 -11.88 34.04 -6.13
N THR A 349 -12.69 32.98 -6.02
CA THR A 349 -14.13 33.09 -5.71
C THR A 349 -14.82 31.74 -5.54
N THR A 350 -15.92 31.82 -4.78
CA THR A 350 -16.80 30.82 -4.18
C THR A 350 -17.90 30.24 -5.11
N VAL A 351 -18.32 29.00 -4.78
CA VAL A 351 -19.72 28.47 -4.72
C VAL A 351 -20.45 27.96 -5.99
N GLU A 352 -21.13 26.82 -5.77
CA GLU A 352 -22.38 26.27 -6.39
C GLU A 352 -22.36 25.32 -7.63
N SER A 353 -22.60 24.03 -7.32
CA SER A 353 -23.72 23.15 -7.75
C SER A 353 -24.07 22.86 -9.21
N SER A 354 -24.47 21.58 -9.40
CA SER A 354 -25.45 21.03 -10.38
C SER A 354 -24.96 20.90 -11.83
N GLU A 355 -25.41 20.03 -12.72
CA GLU A 355 -26.28 18.84 -12.80
C GLU A 355 -26.23 18.41 -14.30
N LEU A 356 -26.52 17.13 -14.60
CA LEU A 356 -27.15 16.61 -15.83
C LEU A 356 -26.42 16.61 -17.20
N LEU A 357 -26.25 15.40 -17.77
CA LEU A 357 -26.83 14.88 -19.05
C LEU A 357 -26.18 13.50 -19.32
N TYR A 358 -26.79 12.32 -19.14
CA TYR A 358 -27.85 11.60 -19.90
C TYR A 358 -27.61 11.39 -21.42
N GLU A 359 -27.27 10.13 -21.74
CA GLU A 359 -27.80 9.20 -22.78
C GLU A 359 -27.67 9.39 -24.31
N GLU A 360 -27.45 8.21 -24.92
CA GLU A 360 -27.79 7.72 -26.27
C GLU A 360 -27.00 8.22 -27.52
N ILE A 361 -26.46 7.27 -28.31
CA ILE A 361 -27.05 6.79 -29.58
C ILE A 361 -26.11 5.75 -30.24
N SER A 362 -26.71 4.67 -30.70
CA SER A 362 -26.17 3.59 -31.55
C SER A 362 -26.22 3.89 -33.06
N GLU A 363 -25.34 3.20 -33.81
CA GLU A 363 -25.59 2.56 -35.13
C GLU A 363 -25.38 3.30 -36.50
N VAL A 364 -24.73 2.54 -37.43
CA VAL A 364 -24.67 2.56 -38.93
C VAL A 364 -23.89 3.73 -39.60
N VAL A 365 -23.05 3.63 -40.65
CA VAL A 365 -23.06 2.92 -41.96
C VAL A 365 -21.64 2.85 -42.60
N SER A 366 -21.49 1.86 -43.48
CA SER A 366 -20.44 1.39 -44.41
C SER A 366 -19.79 2.36 -45.41
N GLU A 367 -18.59 2.02 -45.93
CA GLU A 367 -18.31 1.49 -47.29
C GLU A 367 -16.80 1.47 -47.64
N ASP A 368 -16.40 0.42 -48.39
CA ASP A 368 -15.10 0.19 -49.03
C ASP A 368 -14.69 1.32 -49.99
N PHE A 369 -13.39 1.54 -50.22
CA PHE A 369 -12.86 1.75 -51.58
C PHE A 369 -11.35 1.49 -51.67
N SER A 370 -11.00 0.77 -52.72
CA SER A 370 -9.71 0.17 -53.08
C SER A 370 -8.87 1.05 -54.04
N GLU A 371 -7.55 0.99 -53.84
CA GLU A 371 -6.48 0.83 -54.85
C GLU A 371 -6.09 1.90 -55.92
N LEU A 372 -4.75 1.99 -56.07
CA LEU A 372 -3.92 2.18 -57.30
C LEU A 372 -3.62 3.63 -57.78
N VAL A 373 -2.35 4.11 -57.67
CA VAL A 373 -1.21 4.03 -58.65
C VAL A 373 -1.21 5.26 -59.60
N SER A 374 -0.12 5.95 -60.00
CA SER A 374 1.35 5.83 -59.92
C SER A 374 2.03 7.08 -60.54
N GLU A 375 3.38 7.10 -60.48
CA GLU A 375 4.40 7.72 -61.37
C GLU A 375 4.98 9.09 -60.93
N ASP A 376 6.30 9.37 -60.97
CA ASP A 376 7.50 8.60 -61.33
C ASP A 376 8.78 9.35 -60.84
N VAL A 377 9.78 8.56 -60.39
CA VAL A 377 11.25 8.58 -60.63
C VAL A 377 12.09 9.87 -60.44
N SER A 378 13.07 9.83 -59.51
CA SER A 378 14.52 9.74 -59.85
C SER A 378 15.46 9.52 -58.65
N GLU A 379 16.46 8.65 -58.89
CA GLU A 379 17.63 8.15 -58.13
C GLU A 379 18.41 9.25 -57.36
N GLU A 380 19.16 9.02 -56.26
CA GLU A 380 20.22 8.02 -56.02
C GLU A 380 20.62 8.02 -54.50
N THR A 381 20.66 6.82 -53.88
CA THR A 381 21.52 6.28 -52.76
C THR A 381 22.03 7.20 -51.63
N SER A 382 22.09 6.88 -50.33
CA SER A 382 21.96 5.62 -49.55
C SER A 382 22.07 5.97 -48.05
N GLU A 383 21.13 5.52 -47.23
CA GLU A 383 21.33 5.12 -45.82
C GLU A 383 20.06 4.36 -45.41
N GLU A 384 20.23 3.17 -44.85
CA GLU A 384 19.16 2.20 -44.58
C GLU A 384 18.06 2.79 -43.68
N ASP A 385 16.81 2.59 -44.09
CA ASP A 385 15.60 2.83 -43.30
C ASP A 385 15.69 2.06 -41.96
N ILE A 386 15.95 2.78 -40.86
CA ILE A 386 15.60 2.32 -39.52
C ILE A 386 14.15 2.78 -39.28
N PRO A 387 13.17 1.87 -39.07
CA PRO A 387 11.81 2.27 -38.75
C PRO A 387 11.79 3.09 -37.44
N PRO A 388 10.89 4.06 -37.29
CA PRO A 388 10.84 4.90 -36.09
C PRO A 388 10.66 3.99 -34.86
N ALA A 389 11.55 4.15 -33.88
CA ALA A 389 11.57 3.35 -32.65
C ALA A 389 10.18 3.28 -32.03
N GLU A 390 9.58 2.09 -32.04
CA GLU A 390 8.31 1.82 -31.37
C GLU A 390 8.49 2.14 -29.87
N LYS A 391 7.64 3.01 -29.32
CA LYS A 391 7.63 3.33 -27.89
C LYS A 391 7.03 2.15 -27.14
N ILE A 392 7.84 1.42 -26.36
CA ILE A 392 7.43 0.19 -25.63
C ILE A 392 7.40 0.46 -24.13
N CYS A 393 6.23 0.49 -23.51
CA CYS A 393 6.11 0.51 -22.04
C CYS A 393 5.75 -0.88 -21.51
N ILE A 394 6.41 -1.34 -20.43
CA ILE A 394 6.17 -2.65 -19.83
C ILE A 394 5.88 -2.48 -18.33
N SER A 395 4.71 -2.93 -17.89
CA SER A 395 4.37 -3.07 -16.47
C SER A 395 4.08 -4.55 -16.16
N ALA A 396 4.66 -5.12 -15.09
CA ALA A 396 4.36 -6.49 -14.70
C ALA A 396 4.35 -6.69 -13.18
N GLY A 397 3.62 -7.73 -12.75
CA GLY A 397 3.35 -7.94 -11.33
C GLY A 397 4.59 -8.26 -10.48
N ILE A 398 5.44 -9.20 -10.88
CA ILE A 398 6.65 -9.56 -10.09
C ILE A 398 7.93 -9.00 -10.73
N VAL A 399 8.17 -9.33 -12.01
CA VAL A 399 9.31 -8.84 -12.80
C VAL A 399 8.84 -8.35 -14.15
N ALA A 400 9.27 -7.18 -14.59
CA ALA A 400 8.86 -6.60 -15.87
C ALA A 400 9.75 -7.01 -17.06
N ASN A 401 11.07 -7.13 -16.87
CA ASN A 401 11.99 -7.63 -17.89
C ASN A 401 12.87 -8.78 -17.33
N PRO A 402 12.43 -10.04 -17.44
CA PRO A 402 13.19 -11.19 -16.95
C PRO A 402 14.27 -11.67 -17.94
N LEU A 403 15.51 -11.76 -17.47
CA LEU A 403 16.69 -12.23 -18.21
C LEU A 403 17.28 -13.47 -17.49
N GLY A 404 16.81 -14.69 -17.82
CA GLY A 404 17.32 -15.90 -17.15
C GLY A 404 16.87 -16.01 -15.68
N VAL A 405 15.55 -15.92 -15.43
CA VAL A 405 15.01 -15.75 -14.08
C VAL A 405 14.33 -17.02 -13.56
N SER A 406 14.56 -17.35 -12.28
CA SER A 406 13.74 -18.29 -11.53
C SER A 406 12.88 -17.58 -10.49
N ILE A 407 11.55 -17.70 -10.60
CA ILE A 407 10.57 -17.14 -9.66
C ILE A 407 9.84 -18.28 -8.95
N ASN A 408 10.01 -18.40 -7.64
CA ASN A 408 9.40 -19.47 -6.85
C ASN A 408 8.60 -18.92 -5.67
N ASN A 409 7.39 -19.47 -5.43
CA ASN A 409 6.55 -19.14 -4.27
C ASN A 409 6.25 -17.63 -4.09
N CYS A 410 6.12 -16.88 -5.18
CA CYS A 410 5.85 -15.45 -5.12
C CYS A 410 4.36 -15.14 -5.25
N TYR A 411 3.93 -13.98 -4.78
CA TYR A 411 2.52 -13.60 -4.83
C TYR A 411 2.37 -12.13 -5.21
N PHE A 412 1.45 -11.86 -6.13
CA PHE A 412 1.07 -10.50 -6.54
C PHE A 412 -0.42 -10.28 -6.30
N SER A 413 -0.74 -9.28 -5.47
CA SER A 413 -2.07 -8.70 -5.35
C SER A 413 -2.03 -7.21 -5.61
N GLY A 414 -2.26 -6.81 -6.85
CA GLY A 414 -2.11 -5.42 -7.24
C GLY A 414 -2.76 -5.12 -8.56
N ILE A 415 -2.74 -3.85 -8.93
CA ILE A 415 -3.13 -3.38 -10.27
C ILE A 415 -1.84 -3.20 -11.08
N SER A 416 -1.82 -3.70 -12.31
CA SER A 416 -0.75 -3.42 -13.27
C SER A 416 -1.39 -2.82 -14.50
N GLU A 417 -1.02 -1.58 -14.84
CA GLU A 417 -1.57 -0.85 -15.98
C GLU A 417 -0.45 -0.29 -16.86
N CYS A 418 -0.64 -0.42 -18.17
CA CYS A 418 0.23 0.16 -19.19
C CYS A 418 -0.67 0.88 -20.20
N GLU A 419 -0.48 2.19 -20.36
CA GLU A 419 -1.17 2.95 -21.40
C GLU A 419 -0.47 2.74 -22.75
N GLY A 420 -1.20 2.27 -23.77
CA GLY A 420 -0.76 2.37 -25.17
C GLY A 420 -0.45 1.09 -25.96
N LEU A 421 -0.61 -0.13 -25.42
CA LEU A 421 -0.31 -1.36 -26.18
C LEU A 421 -1.52 -1.94 -26.92
N LYS A 422 -1.53 -1.81 -28.25
CA LYS A 422 -2.25 -2.72 -29.16
C LYS A 422 -1.29 -3.81 -29.65
N GLY A 423 -1.35 -4.97 -29.00
CA GLY A 423 -0.88 -6.27 -29.50
C GLY A 423 0.57 -6.36 -30.00
N PHE A 424 1.49 -6.83 -29.14
CA PHE A 424 2.76 -7.42 -29.55
C PHE A 424 3.20 -8.49 -28.53
N ASP A 425 3.86 -9.55 -29.02
CA ASP A 425 4.46 -10.63 -28.23
C ASP A 425 5.68 -10.10 -27.46
N LEU A 426 5.68 -10.22 -26.12
CA LEU A 426 6.60 -9.52 -25.20
C LEU A 426 7.93 -10.23 -24.91
N PHE A 427 8.44 -11.10 -25.79
CA PHE A 427 9.74 -11.75 -25.54
C PHE A 427 10.59 -11.79 -26.80
N PRO A 428 11.83 -11.26 -26.79
CA PRO A 428 12.84 -11.68 -27.74
C PRO A 428 13.09 -13.17 -27.52
N ASP A 429 13.00 -13.96 -28.59
CA ASP A 429 13.25 -15.40 -28.58
C ASP A 429 14.55 -15.75 -27.81
N GLY A 430 14.45 -16.44 -26.66
CA GLY A 430 15.61 -17.08 -26.02
C GLY A 430 15.84 -16.88 -24.51
N SER A 431 14.98 -16.19 -23.76
CA SER A 431 15.14 -16.09 -22.30
C SER A 431 14.59 -17.32 -21.55
N ASP A 432 15.45 -18.01 -20.79
CA ASP A 432 15.05 -19.11 -19.91
C ASP A 432 14.36 -18.57 -18.65
N VAL A 433 13.03 -18.59 -18.62
CA VAL A 433 12.22 -18.18 -17.45
C VAL A 433 11.58 -19.39 -16.79
N SER A 434 11.84 -19.60 -15.50
CA SER A 434 11.24 -20.68 -14.70
C SER A 434 10.37 -20.13 -13.59
N VAL A 435 9.06 -20.39 -13.64
CA VAL A 435 8.09 -19.95 -12.61
C VAL A 435 7.46 -21.17 -11.92
N LYS A 436 7.48 -21.22 -10.58
CA LYS A 436 6.85 -22.29 -9.79
C LYS A 436 6.09 -21.73 -8.60
N ASN A 437 4.88 -22.24 -8.34
CA ASN A 437 4.05 -21.88 -7.18
C ASN A 437 3.82 -20.36 -7.01
N THR A 438 3.75 -19.60 -8.10
CA THR A 438 3.55 -18.15 -8.10
C THR A 438 2.10 -17.82 -8.43
N PHE A 439 1.49 -16.91 -7.68
CA PHE A 439 0.05 -16.59 -7.77
C PHE A 439 -0.19 -15.09 -8.05
N TYR A 440 -1.20 -14.79 -8.87
CA TYR A 440 -1.65 -13.43 -9.20
C TYR A 440 -3.14 -13.30 -8.86
N SER A 441 -3.57 -12.27 -8.14
CA SER A 441 -4.99 -12.01 -7.87
C SER A 441 -5.59 -10.96 -8.81
N TYR A 442 -6.82 -11.20 -9.29
CA TYR A 442 -7.71 -10.32 -10.09
C TYR A 442 -7.19 -8.93 -10.50
N GLY A 443 -6.96 -8.79 -11.81
CA GLY A 443 -6.56 -7.61 -12.57
C GLY A 443 -6.01 -8.16 -13.89
N MET A 444 -6.29 -7.54 -15.05
CA MET A 444 -5.86 -8.09 -16.35
C MET A 444 -4.33 -8.16 -16.47
N ALA A 445 -3.74 -9.24 -15.95
CA ALA A 445 -2.40 -9.64 -16.30
C ALA A 445 -2.49 -10.26 -17.71
N TYR A 446 -2.02 -9.53 -18.72
CA TYR A 446 -1.63 -10.14 -19.98
C TYR A 446 -0.46 -11.09 -19.69
N ILE A 447 -0.76 -12.31 -19.30
CA ILE A 447 0.13 -13.44 -19.53
C ILE A 447 -0.13 -13.85 -20.98
N LEU A 448 0.58 -13.27 -21.95
CA LEU A 448 0.52 -13.77 -23.33
C LEU A 448 1.89 -14.28 -23.79
N TYR A 449 1.92 -15.62 -23.86
CA TYR A 449 2.48 -16.50 -24.88
C TYR A 449 3.61 -15.97 -25.77
N GLY A 450 4.83 -16.47 -25.54
CA GLY A 450 5.83 -16.61 -26.60
C GLY A 450 5.72 -17.99 -27.26
N THR A 451 5.46 -18.03 -28.56
CA THR A 451 5.60 -19.23 -29.38
C THR A 451 7.09 -19.56 -29.57
N ASN A 452 7.48 -20.82 -29.33
CA ASN A 452 8.81 -21.44 -29.60
C ASN A 452 9.87 -21.55 -28.47
N THR A 453 9.47 -21.82 -27.23
CA THR A 453 10.40 -22.43 -26.25
C THR A 453 9.70 -23.54 -25.47
N LYS A 454 10.38 -24.68 -25.28
CA LYS A 454 9.84 -25.90 -24.63
C LYS A 454 9.52 -25.62 -23.16
N TYR A 455 8.33 -25.11 -22.87
CA TYR A 455 7.82 -25.12 -21.51
C TYR A 455 7.41 -26.54 -21.12
N HIS A 456 8.07 -27.09 -20.10
CA HIS A 456 7.48 -28.14 -19.28
C HIS A 456 6.40 -27.50 -18.38
N VAL A 457 5.27 -27.09 -18.97
CA VAL A 457 4.04 -26.85 -18.21
C VAL A 457 3.49 -28.21 -17.81
N GLN A 458 3.98 -28.75 -16.70
CA GLN A 458 3.32 -29.86 -16.05
C GLN A 458 2.41 -29.29 -14.96
N ALA A 459 1.10 -29.27 -15.28
CA ALA A 459 -0.06 -29.04 -14.41
C ALA A 459 -0.42 -27.57 -14.05
N LEU A 460 -1.67 -27.08 -14.14
CA LEU A 460 -2.96 -27.75 -14.37
C LEU A 460 -4.07 -26.72 -14.67
N PHE A 461 -4.74 -26.85 -15.83
CA PHE A 461 -6.09 -26.30 -16.09
C PHE A 461 -7.19 -27.33 -15.71
N GLU A 462 -6.89 -28.37 -14.94
CA GLU A 462 -7.87 -29.39 -14.52
C GLU A 462 -7.98 -29.50 -13.00
N SER A 463 -8.55 -28.51 -12.31
CA SER A 463 -9.20 -28.81 -11.02
C SER A 463 -10.13 -27.72 -10.48
N LEU A 464 -10.93 -27.01 -11.29
CA LEU A 464 -12.02 -26.23 -10.68
C LEU A 464 -12.99 -27.16 -9.87
N THR A 465 -13.09 -28.43 -10.29
CA THR A 465 -13.93 -29.46 -9.65
C THR A 465 -13.21 -30.31 -8.59
N SER A 466 -11.88 -30.41 -8.64
CA SER A 466 -11.08 -31.11 -7.61
C SER A 466 -10.72 -30.17 -6.44
N TRP A 467 -10.68 -28.86 -6.68
CA TRP A 467 -10.45 -27.83 -5.66
C TRP A 467 -11.64 -27.69 -4.70
N VAL A 468 -12.88 -27.85 -5.18
CA VAL A 468 -14.08 -27.92 -4.32
C VAL A 468 -14.11 -29.19 -3.46
N LYS A 469 -13.38 -30.25 -3.82
CA LYS A 469 -13.25 -31.47 -3.01
C LYS A 469 -12.03 -31.46 -2.08
N ALA A 470 -10.93 -30.80 -2.44
CA ALA A 470 -9.74 -30.67 -1.59
C ALA A 470 -9.82 -29.52 -0.57
N ALA A 471 -10.61 -28.48 -0.83
CA ALA A 471 -10.91 -27.40 0.14
C ALA A 471 -11.77 -27.86 1.33
N GLY A 472 -12.14 -29.15 1.39
CA GLY A 472 -12.89 -29.78 2.47
C GLY A 472 -12.06 -30.56 3.50
N THR A 473 -10.72 -30.57 3.42
CA THR A 473 -9.89 -31.28 4.41
C THR A 473 -8.79 -30.39 4.98
N GLU A 474 -8.60 -30.53 6.30
CA GLU A 474 -7.88 -29.65 7.23
C GLU A 474 -6.47 -29.18 6.81
N TYR A 475 -6.11 -28.01 7.32
CA TYR A 475 -4.81 -27.33 7.24
C TYR A 475 -3.62 -28.11 7.85
N SER A 476 -3.83 -29.35 8.29
CA SER A 476 -2.87 -30.20 9.02
C SER A 476 -1.97 -31.04 8.09
N SER A 477 -2.24 -31.11 6.78
CA SER A 477 -1.46 -31.92 5.82
C SER A 477 -0.27 -31.19 5.19
N TRP A 478 -0.12 -29.87 5.38
CA TRP A 478 1.04 -29.11 4.88
C TRP A 478 2.35 -29.40 5.64
N GLN A 479 2.28 -30.06 6.81
CA GLN A 479 3.46 -30.43 7.60
C GLN A 479 4.20 -31.68 7.08
N GLN A 480 3.63 -32.45 6.15
CA GLN A 480 4.23 -33.72 5.69
C GLN A 480 5.02 -33.64 4.37
N ILE A 481 4.89 -32.57 3.58
CA ILE A 481 5.60 -32.45 2.29
C ILE A 481 6.99 -31.78 2.44
N LEU A 482 7.30 -31.20 3.60
CA LEU A 482 8.55 -30.47 3.77
C LEU A 482 9.79 -31.32 4.04
N GLY A 483 9.72 -32.59 4.45
CA GLY A 483 10.92 -33.46 4.50
C GLY A 483 12.16 -32.88 5.20
N VAL A 484 12.01 -31.87 6.07
CA VAL A 484 13.11 -31.27 6.84
C VAL A 484 12.98 -31.81 8.26
N ASN A 485 13.83 -32.78 8.57
CA ASN A 485 14.09 -33.19 9.94
C ASN A 485 14.43 -31.94 10.77
N GLU A 486 13.87 -31.92 11.97
CA GLU A 486 14.04 -30.93 13.01
C GLU A 486 15.47 -30.36 13.08
N THR A 487 15.55 -29.06 13.43
CA THR A 487 16.74 -28.24 13.72
C THR A 487 17.24 -27.29 12.63
N LYS A 488 16.47 -26.23 12.34
CA LYS A 488 16.91 -24.80 12.32
C LYS A 488 15.72 -23.88 11.94
N PRO A 489 15.51 -22.74 12.64
CA PRO A 489 14.19 -22.10 12.71
C PRO A 489 13.91 -21.12 11.56
N LEU A 490 12.82 -21.35 10.83
CA LEU A 490 12.11 -20.34 10.04
C LEU A 490 11.23 -19.54 11.00
N LEU A 491 11.31 -18.20 10.93
CA LEU A 491 10.45 -17.20 11.57
C LEU A 491 9.93 -17.57 12.98
N LYS A 492 10.57 -17.04 14.03
CA LYS A 492 9.81 -16.81 15.26
C LYS A 492 8.65 -15.89 14.90
N HIS A 493 7.45 -16.46 14.85
CA HIS A 493 6.21 -15.88 15.34
C HIS A 493 6.53 -14.78 16.36
N SER A 494 6.62 -13.54 15.88
CA SER A 494 7.23 -12.45 16.64
C SER A 494 6.34 -12.14 17.83
N ASN A 495 6.91 -12.33 19.01
CA ASN A 495 6.30 -11.77 20.21
C ASN A 495 6.64 -10.28 20.20
N ALA A 496 5.66 -9.43 19.94
CA ALA A 496 5.81 -7.98 20.00
C ALA A 496 4.92 -7.44 21.13
N ALA A 497 5.39 -6.45 21.87
CA ALA A 497 4.61 -5.77 22.89
C ALA A 497 4.89 -4.28 22.79
N GLY A 498 3.84 -3.46 22.86
CA GLY A 498 3.96 -2.00 22.83
C GLY A 498 3.12 -1.37 23.94
N SER A 499 3.55 -0.19 24.39
CA SER A 499 2.72 0.67 25.22
C SER A 499 2.92 2.14 24.87
N ASN A 500 1.85 2.92 24.79
CA ASN A 500 1.91 4.38 24.59
C ASN A 500 1.79 5.16 25.91
N GLY A 501 2.08 4.52 27.05
CA GLY A 501 1.91 5.09 28.39
C GLY A 501 0.48 4.99 28.96
N LYS A 502 -0.55 4.79 28.12
CA LYS A 502 -1.95 4.55 28.55
C LYS A 502 -2.53 3.20 28.10
N HIS A 503 -2.03 2.62 27.01
CA HIS A 503 -2.53 1.39 26.40
C HIS A 503 -1.39 0.39 26.27
N ALA A 504 -1.65 -0.89 26.55
CA ALA A 504 -0.67 -1.98 26.43
C ALA A 504 -1.26 -3.11 25.60
N TRP A 505 -0.50 -3.52 24.59
CA TRP A 505 -0.88 -4.59 23.69
C TRP A 505 0.30 -5.53 23.47
N LYS A 506 -0.03 -6.76 23.06
CA LYS A 506 0.94 -7.80 22.74
C LYS A 506 0.45 -8.62 21.56
N VAL A 507 1.33 -8.87 20.61
CA VAL A 507 1.15 -9.90 19.59
C VAL A 507 2.00 -11.09 19.99
N GLU A 508 1.39 -12.25 20.16
CA GLU A 508 2.06 -13.54 20.37
C GLU A 508 1.70 -14.48 19.23
N GLY A 509 2.65 -14.67 18.32
CA GLY A 509 2.41 -15.38 17.07
C GLY A 509 1.33 -14.76 16.21
N THR A 510 0.13 -15.34 16.19
CA THR A 510 -1.01 -14.80 15.42
C THR A 510 -2.10 -14.22 16.31
N THR A 511 -1.83 -14.08 17.61
CA THR A 511 -2.79 -13.57 18.60
C THR A 511 -2.38 -12.17 19.03
N PHE A 512 -3.20 -11.17 18.69
CA PHE A 512 -3.15 -9.85 19.32
C PHE A 512 -3.93 -9.89 20.63
N SER A 513 -3.39 -9.28 21.68
CA SER A 513 -4.03 -9.14 22.99
C SER A 513 -3.90 -7.71 23.48
N PHE A 514 -5.00 -7.11 23.92
CA PHE A 514 -5.04 -5.76 24.50
C PHE A 514 -5.41 -5.85 25.98
N TYR A 515 -4.63 -5.20 26.86
CA TYR A 515 -4.60 -5.53 28.30
C TYR A 515 -5.08 -4.42 29.26
N ILE A 516 -5.53 -3.26 28.79
CA ILE A 516 -5.74 -2.12 29.69
C ILE A 516 -7.22 -1.80 29.95
N ASP A 517 -7.52 -1.57 31.23
CA ASP A 517 -8.78 -1.06 31.75
C ASP A 517 -9.13 0.31 31.14
N GLY A 518 -10.35 0.48 30.61
CA GLY A 518 -10.83 1.75 30.06
C GLY A 518 -11.17 1.71 28.57
N GLU A 519 -10.97 2.82 27.87
CA GLU A 519 -11.40 3.01 26.47
C GLU A 519 -10.18 3.04 25.54
N MET A 520 -10.24 2.35 24.41
CA MET A 520 -9.22 2.48 23.36
C MET A 520 -9.31 3.84 22.65
N ASP A 521 -8.16 4.35 22.19
CA ASP A 521 -8.08 5.58 21.39
C ASP A 521 -8.79 5.41 20.04
N ASP A 522 -9.33 6.50 19.50
CA ASP A 522 -9.79 6.55 18.11
C ASP A 522 -8.62 6.78 17.16
N TYR A 523 -8.65 6.07 16.04
CA TYR A 523 -7.65 6.19 14.98
C TYR A 523 -8.27 6.81 13.74
N PHE A 524 -7.50 7.66 13.08
CA PHE A 524 -7.95 8.41 11.92
C PHE A 524 -7.05 8.10 10.73
N GLU A 525 -7.66 8.14 9.56
CA GLU A 525 -6.98 8.11 8.28
C GLU A 525 -6.05 9.33 8.19
N ASN A 526 -4.76 9.08 7.98
CA ASN A 526 -3.81 10.15 7.75
C ASN A 526 -3.96 10.67 6.30
N GLN A 527 -3.16 11.69 5.95
CA GLN A 527 -3.19 12.30 4.62
C GLN A 527 -2.91 11.33 3.45
N TYR A 528 -2.49 10.10 3.72
CA TYR A 528 -2.18 9.04 2.73
C TYR A 528 -3.27 7.99 2.60
N GLY A 529 -4.40 8.15 3.26
CA GLY A 529 -5.46 7.14 3.25
C GLY A 529 -5.20 5.94 4.16
N ILE A 530 -4.21 6.04 5.07
CA ILE A 530 -3.79 4.95 5.96
C ILE A 530 -4.23 5.26 7.39
N ILE A 531 -4.87 4.29 8.04
CA ILE A 531 -5.17 4.35 9.46
C ILE A 531 -3.91 3.98 10.25
N ASP A 532 -3.30 4.98 10.87
CA ASP A 532 -2.06 4.84 11.65
C ASP A 532 -2.35 4.26 13.05
N THR A 533 -2.53 2.93 13.11
CA THR A 533 -2.55 2.21 14.40
C THR A 533 -1.15 1.69 14.73
N PRO A 534 -0.74 1.65 16.02
CA PRO A 534 0.56 1.12 16.43
C PRO A 534 0.82 -0.35 16.01
N TRP A 535 -0.24 -1.06 15.62
CA TRP A 535 -0.21 -2.47 15.26
C TRP A 535 -0.67 -2.72 13.81
N VAL A 536 -0.77 -1.68 12.97
CA VAL A 536 -1.21 -1.79 11.57
C VAL A 536 -0.36 -2.79 10.78
N VAL A 537 0.93 -2.89 11.10
CA VAL A 537 1.89 -3.83 10.50
C VAL A 537 1.53 -5.30 10.73
N TYR A 538 0.66 -5.62 11.70
CA TYR A 538 0.24 -6.98 12.01
C TYR A 538 -1.07 -7.39 11.34
N ARG A 539 -1.71 -6.50 10.56
CA ARG A 539 -3.04 -6.72 9.95
C ARG A 539 -3.14 -8.00 9.09
N ALA A 540 -2.03 -8.34 8.41
CA ALA A 540 -1.90 -9.53 7.56
C ALA A 540 -1.44 -10.81 8.29
N THR A 541 -1.16 -10.74 9.59
CA THR A 541 -0.65 -11.89 10.36
C THR A 541 -1.51 -12.25 11.56
N VAL A 542 -2.18 -11.27 12.17
CA VAL A 542 -3.05 -11.48 13.33
C VAL A 542 -4.32 -12.21 12.87
N ARG A 543 -4.49 -13.42 13.41
CA ARG A 543 -5.67 -14.27 13.18
C ARG A 543 -6.66 -14.21 14.33
N THR A 544 -6.23 -13.79 15.51
CA THR A 544 -7.07 -13.67 16.71
C THR A 544 -6.80 -12.35 17.40
N VAL A 545 -7.85 -11.55 17.66
CA VAL A 545 -7.77 -10.37 18.52
C VAL A 545 -8.48 -10.69 19.84
N LYS A 546 -7.76 -10.55 20.96
CA LYS A 546 -8.25 -10.76 22.32
C LYS A 546 -8.27 -9.44 23.08
N ILE A 547 -9.45 -8.92 23.35
CA ILE A 547 -9.64 -7.75 24.17
C ILE A 547 -9.84 -8.25 25.62
N LYS A 548 -8.95 -7.86 26.54
CA LYS A 548 -8.96 -8.37 27.93
C LYS A 548 -9.94 -7.62 28.82
N ASP A 549 -10.25 -8.24 29.96
CA ASP A 549 -11.14 -7.70 30.98
C ASP A 549 -10.69 -6.30 31.42
N GLY A 550 -11.68 -5.41 31.61
CA GLY A 550 -11.47 -4.02 31.97
C GLY A 550 -11.63 -3.05 30.79
N VAL A 551 -11.45 -3.50 29.55
CA VAL A 551 -11.74 -2.69 28.37
C VAL A 551 -13.25 -2.47 28.26
N THR A 552 -13.66 -1.22 28.08
CA THR A 552 -15.04 -0.75 27.98
C THR A 552 -15.38 -0.23 26.59
N ARG A 553 -14.40 0.18 25.78
CA ARG A 553 -14.62 0.66 24.41
C ARG A 553 -13.49 0.26 23.47
N ILE A 554 -13.84 -0.17 22.26
CA ILE A 554 -12.91 -0.29 21.12
C ILE A 554 -13.02 0.98 20.30
N GLY A 555 -11.89 1.61 19.98
CA GLY A 555 -11.86 2.89 19.30
C GLY A 555 -12.10 2.77 17.80
N ASN A 556 -12.38 3.91 17.19
CA ASN A 556 -12.64 4.00 15.75
C ASN A 556 -11.42 3.49 14.97
N ASN A 557 -11.66 2.74 13.90
CA ASN A 557 -10.64 2.18 13.01
C ASN A 557 -9.59 1.25 13.65
N ALA A 558 -9.75 0.86 14.92
CA ALA A 558 -8.71 0.15 15.69
C ALA A 558 -8.17 -1.13 15.05
N PHE A 559 -9.00 -1.91 14.36
CA PHE A 559 -8.62 -3.14 13.67
C PHE A 559 -9.10 -3.16 12.20
N ASN A 560 -9.15 -1.97 11.59
CA ASN A 560 -9.51 -1.83 10.18
C ASN A 560 -8.50 -2.56 9.27
N THR A 561 -9.01 -3.25 8.24
CA THR A 561 -8.22 -3.97 7.24
C THR A 561 -7.33 -5.06 7.83
N PHE A 562 -7.74 -5.66 8.95
CA PHE A 562 -7.15 -6.90 9.48
C PHE A 562 -7.58 -8.11 8.64
N ASP A 563 -7.02 -8.21 7.45
CA ASP A 563 -7.33 -9.19 6.41
C ASP A 563 -6.91 -10.63 6.74
N ALA A 564 -6.14 -10.86 7.81
CA ALA A 564 -5.89 -12.21 8.32
C ALA A 564 -6.80 -12.63 9.50
N LEU A 565 -7.62 -11.71 10.03
CA LEU A 565 -8.39 -11.91 11.26
C LEU A 565 -9.50 -12.94 11.07
N ARG A 566 -9.54 -13.92 11.98
CA ARG A 566 -10.47 -15.05 11.96
C ARG A 566 -11.32 -15.15 13.22
N ALA A 567 -10.81 -14.65 14.35
CA ALA A 567 -11.44 -14.79 15.66
C ALA A 567 -11.34 -13.49 16.48
N LEU A 568 -12.43 -13.18 17.18
CA LEU A 568 -12.53 -12.07 18.14
C LEU A 568 -12.93 -12.64 19.49
N GLU A 569 -12.20 -12.27 20.54
CA GLU A 569 -12.53 -12.54 21.93
C GLU A 569 -12.71 -11.20 22.65
N PHE A 570 -13.95 -10.88 23.02
CA PHE A 570 -14.30 -9.65 23.73
C PHE A 570 -14.52 -9.90 25.23
N PRO A 571 -14.20 -8.92 26.11
CA PRO A 571 -14.43 -9.03 27.53
C PRO A 571 -15.89 -8.75 27.87
N SER A 572 -16.35 -9.26 29.01
CA SER A 572 -17.71 -8.97 29.50
C SER A 572 -17.93 -7.50 29.86
N THR A 573 -16.86 -6.73 30.06
CA THR A 573 -16.87 -5.31 30.40
C THR A 573 -17.08 -4.39 29.19
N LEU A 574 -17.02 -4.92 27.96
CA LEU A 574 -17.13 -4.11 26.75
C LEU A 574 -18.53 -3.48 26.64
N LYS A 575 -18.55 -2.17 26.40
CA LYS A 575 -19.75 -1.33 26.25
C LYS A 575 -19.93 -0.79 24.84
N GLU A 576 -18.84 -0.51 24.13
CA GLU A 576 -18.90 0.15 22.82
C GLU A 576 -17.88 -0.41 21.84
N ILE A 577 -18.30 -0.53 20.57
CA ILE A 577 -17.44 -0.86 19.43
C ILE A 577 -17.48 0.35 18.47
N GLY A 578 -16.35 1.02 18.28
CA GLY A 578 -16.24 2.25 17.51
C GLY A 578 -16.43 2.09 15.99
N ASP A 579 -16.53 3.22 15.32
CA ASP A 579 -16.76 3.35 13.87
C ASP A 579 -15.63 2.69 13.08
N TYR A 580 -15.97 1.93 12.05
CA TYR A 580 -15.05 1.23 11.13
C TYR A 580 -14.01 0.33 11.82
N SER A 581 -14.20 -0.01 13.09
CA SER A 581 -13.21 -0.70 13.93
C SER A 581 -12.80 -2.08 13.42
N PHE A 582 -13.66 -2.79 12.70
CA PHE A 582 -13.37 -4.07 12.04
C PHE A 582 -13.76 -4.05 10.56
N GLU A 583 -13.76 -2.88 9.93
CA GLU A 583 -14.01 -2.81 8.49
C GLU A 583 -12.92 -3.58 7.72
N ASN A 584 -13.32 -4.22 6.62
CA ASN A 584 -12.46 -4.98 5.72
C ASN A 584 -11.70 -6.14 6.39
N CYS A 585 -12.20 -6.66 7.53
CA CYS A 585 -11.74 -7.91 8.14
C CYS A 585 -12.27 -9.13 7.37
N THR A 586 -11.82 -9.30 6.13
CA THR A 586 -12.48 -10.18 5.14
C THR A 586 -12.54 -11.66 5.51
N TYR A 587 -11.70 -12.16 6.42
CA TYR A 587 -11.69 -13.56 6.87
C TYR A 587 -12.46 -13.81 8.18
N LEU A 588 -13.01 -12.77 8.80
CA LEU A 588 -13.78 -12.89 10.04
C LEU A 588 -15.09 -13.63 9.76
N LYS A 589 -15.33 -14.76 10.45
CA LYS A 589 -16.46 -15.66 10.15
C LYS A 589 -17.58 -15.63 11.18
N ASN A 590 -17.23 -15.85 12.44
CA ASN A 590 -18.17 -15.96 13.56
C ASN A 590 -17.47 -15.46 14.82
N PHE A 591 -18.19 -14.67 15.62
CA PHE A 591 -17.78 -14.20 16.92
C PHE A 591 -19.03 -13.82 17.72
N THR A 592 -18.90 -13.64 19.03
CA THR A 592 -20.01 -13.24 19.91
C THR A 592 -19.74 -11.84 20.44
N ILE A 593 -20.71 -10.95 20.26
CA ILE A 593 -20.69 -9.64 20.93
C ILE A 593 -21.27 -9.82 22.34
N PRO A 594 -20.58 -9.38 23.41
CA PRO A 594 -21.07 -9.49 24.78
C PRO A 594 -22.41 -8.78 24.98
N ASP A 595 -23.28 -9.35 25.82
CA ASP A 595 -24.61 -8.78 26.15
C ASP A 595 -24.55 -7.36 26.74
N GLY A 596 -23.41 -6.99 27.32
CA GLY A 596 -23.16 -5.69 27.95
C GLY A 596 -22.90 -4.55 26.96
N VAL A 597 -22.70 -4.83 25.68
CA VAL A 597 -22.46 -3.82 24.64
C VAL A 597 -23.74 -3.05 24.33
N GLU A 598 -23.64 -1.73 24.36
CA GLU A 598 -24.74 -0.77 24.23
C GLU A 598 -24.72 -0.04 22.87
N ASP A 599 -23.55 0.04 22.22
CA ASP A 599 -23.41 0.69 20.91
C ASP A 599 -22.40 0.00 19.98
N ILE A 600 -22.69 0.02 18.68
CA ILE A 600 -21.85 -0.47 17.59
C ILE A 600 -21.83 0.61 16.50
N GLY A 601 -20.64 1.11 16.20
CA GLY A 601 -20.39 2.25 15.32
C GLY A 601 -20.81 2.08 13.87
N GLU A 602 -20.79 3.20 13.15
CA GLU A 602 -20.92 3.26 11.70
C GLU A 602 -19.85 2.40 11.04
N GLY A 603 -20.23 1.55 10.09
CA GLY A 603 -19.30 0.73 9.32
C GLY A 603 -18.46 -0.27 10.13
N ALA A 604 -18.76 -0.49 11.42
CA ALA A 604 -17.90 -1.28 12.31
C ALA A 604 -17.53 -2.67 11.77
N PHE A 605 -18.40 -3.33 11.00
CA PHE A 605 -18.15 -4.62 10.36
C PHE A 605 -18.34 -4.56 8.83
N ARG A 606 -18.19 -3.37 8.22
CA ARG A 606 -18.27 -3.19 6.76
C ARG A 606 -17.25 -4.09 6.05
N GLN A 607 -17.63 -4.70 4.93
CA GLN A 607 -16.78 -5.59 4.13
C GLN A 607 -16.21 -6.81 4.88
N CYS A 608 -16.83 -7.25 5.99
CA CYS A 608 -16.55 -8.56 6.59
C CYS A 608 -17.12 -9.70 5.73
N LYS A 609 -16.55 -9.90 4.53
CA LYS A 609 -17.09 -10.75 3.46
C LYS A 609 -17.35 -12.21 3.85
N ASN A 610 -16.67 -12.73 4.88
CA ASN A 610 -16.86 -14.09 5.37
C ASN A 610 -17.75 -14.21 6.62
N LEU A 611 -18.27 -13.11 7.17
CA LEU A 611 -19.17 -13.14 8.33
C LEU A 611 -20.44 -13.91 7.95
N THR A 612 -20.77 -14.99 8.66
CA THR A 612 -21.90 -15.86 8.29
C THR A 612 -23.14 -15.66 9.13
N SER A 613 -22.96 -15.31 10.41
CA SER A 613 -24.06 -15.04 11.34
C SER A 613 -23.60 -14.09 12.43
N ILE A 614 -24.52 -13.27 12.94
CA ILE A 614 -24.26 -12.41 14.09
C ILE A 614 -25.51 -12.21 14.93
N SER A 615 -25.35 -12.14 16.24
CA SER A 615 -26.43 -11.79 17.18
C SER A 615 -26.11 -10.46 17.81
N LEU A 616 -27.00 -9.49 17.66
CA LEU A 616 -26.86 -8.21 18.34
C LEU A 616 -27.20 -8.37 19.83
N PRO A 617 -26.49 -7.67 20.73
CA PRO A 617 -26.81 -7.67 22.15
C PRO A 617 -28.06 -6.84 22.45
N LYS A 618 -28.68 -7.10 23.61
CA LYS A 618 -29.96 -6.48 24.02
C LYS A 618 -29.88 -4.98 24.31
N GLY A 619 -28.66 -4.43 24.42
CA GLY A 619 -28.44 -3.01 24.66
C GLY A 619 -28.57 -2.14 23.41
N ILE A 620 -28.40 -2.73 22.21
CA ILE A 620 -28.30 -1.98 20.95
C ILE A 620 -29.62 -1.27 20.61
N ARG A 621 -29.52 0.02 20.27
CA ARG A 621 -30.67 0.88 19.92
C ARG A 621 -30.86 1.08 18.41
N ALA A 622 -29.80 0.99 17.64
CA ALA A 622 -29.83 1.14 16.20
C ALA A 622 -28.81 0.21 15.54
N VAL A 623 -29.13 -0.30 14.35
CA VAL A 623 -28.10 -0.77 13.43
C VAL A 623 -27.66 0.46 12.64
N ARG A 624 -26.47 0.98 12.92
CA ARG A 624 -25.99 2.24 12.35
C ARG A 624 -25.70 2.14 10.85
N LYS A 625 -25.39 3.29 10.26
CA LYS A 625 -25.02 3.42 8.86
C LYS A 625 -23.89 2.45 8.50
N HIS A 626 -24.01 1.76 7.37
CA HIS A 626 -23.04 0.81 6.84
C HIS A 626 -22.58 -0.35 7.75
N THR A 627 -23.13 -0.56 8.96
CA THR A 627 -22.54 -1.45 9.98
C THR A 627 -22.20 -2.86 9.46
N PHE A 628 -23.05 -3.44 8.61
CA PHE A 628 -22.84 -4.75 7.98
C PHE A 628 -22.80 -4.69 6.45
N SER A 629 -22.56 -3.52 5.87
CA SER A 629 -22.48 -3.35 4.40
C SER A 629 -21.42 -4.27 3.79
N ASN A 630 -21.71 -4.89 2.65
CA ASN A 630 -20.86 -5.82 1.91
C ASN A 630 -20.42 -7.06 2.72
N CYS A 631 -21.20 -7.47 3.72
CA CYS A 631 -21.06 -8.77 4.38
C CYS A 631 -21.67 -9.88 3.51
N ALA A 632 -21.09 -10.13 2.33
CA ALA A 632 -21.68 -10.95 1.27
C ALA A 632 -22.09 -12.38 1.69
N LYS A 633 -21.49 -12.96 2.75
CA LYS A 633 -21.83 -14.29 3.27
C LYS A 633 -22.73 -14.28 4.51
N LEU A 634 -23.21 -13.13 4.97
CA LEU A 634 -24.08 -13.01 6.14
C LEU A 634 -25.44 -13.61 5.82
N LYS A 635 -25.77 -14.76 6.43
CA LYS A 635 -27.01 -15.49 6.15
C LYS A 635 -28.14 -15.13 7.10
N THR A 636 -27.79 -14.91 8.37
CA THR A 636 -28.75 -14.69 9.46
C THR A 636 -28.20 -13.65 10.42
N ILE A 637 -29.06 -12.70 10.81
CA ILE A 637 -28.80 -11.79 11.90
C ILE A 637 -29.96 -11.80 12.90
N ASN A 638 -29.63 -11.84 14.19
CA ASN A 638 -30.63 -11.73 15.26
C ASN A 638 -30.65 -10.29 15.80
N ILE A 639 -31.71 -9.56 15.46
CA ILE A 639 -31.93 -8.16 15.88
C ILE A 639 -32.83 -8.15 17.12
N GLN A 640 -32.37 -7.54 18.21
CA GLN A 640 -33.08 -7.54 19.49
C GLN A 640 -34.18 -6.48 19.55
N ASN A 641 -35.18 -6.71 20.41
CA ASN A 641 -36.36 -5.85 20.61
C ASN A 641 -36.07 -4.47 21.23
N SER A 642 -34.80 -4.11 21.36
CA SER A 642 -34.31 -2.79 21.76
C SER A 642 -34.03 -1.87 20.58
N VAL A 643 -33.92 -2.42 19.37
CA VAL A 643 -33.53 -1.70 18.15
C VAL A 643 -34.73 -0.95 17.57
N SER A 644 -34.60 0.36 17.37
CA SER A 644 -35.63 1.21 16.78
C SER A 644 -35.35 1.64 15.34
N LEU A 645 -34.09 1.56 14.88
CA LEU A 645 -33.66 2.06 13.57
C LEU A 645 -32.75 1.03 12.87
N ILE A 646 -33.04 0.79 11.59
CA ILE A 646 -32.11 0.16 10.64
C ILE A 646 -31.59 1.27 9.71
N GLY A 647 -30.32 1.64 9.87
CA GLY A 647 -29.74 2.84 9.25
C GLY A 647 -29.35 2.68 7.78
N TYR A 648 -28.94 3.82 7.20
CA TYR A 648 -28.53 3.93 5.80
C TYR A 648 -27.52 2.85 5.39
N MET A 649 -27.85 2.08 4.35
CA MET A 649 -26.99 1.00 3.82
C MET A 649 -26.49 -0.02 4.87
N ALA A 650 -27.21 -0.21 5.99
CA ALA A 650 -26.80 -1.08 7.09
C ALA A 650 -26.45 -2.52 6.64
N PHE A 651 -27.19 -3.06 5.67
CA PHE A 651 -27.02 -4.39 5.08
C PHE A 651 -26.85 -4.36 3.56
N TYR A 652 -26.40 -3.22 2.99
CA TYR A 652 -26.15 -3.09 1.55
C TYR A 652 -25.26 -4.24 1.03
N ALA A 653 -25.63 -4.90 -0.08
CA ALA A 653 -24.90 -6.02 -0.69
C ALA A 653 -24.58 -7.17 0.29
N CYS A 654 -25.56 -7.53 1.14
CA CYS A 654 -25.52 -8.76 1.93
C CYS A 654 -26.16 -9.91 1.15
N ASP A 655 -25.55 -10.30 0.03
CA ASP A 655 -26.14 -11.16 -0.99
C ASP A 655 -26.64 -12.50 -0.45
N ALA A 656 -26.01 -13.07 0.60
CA ALA A 656 -26.42 -14.34 1.20
C ALA A 656 -27.53 -14.23 2.25
N LEU A 657 -28.00 -13.03 2.59
CA LEU A 657 -29.01 -12.80 3.62
C LEU A 657 -30.37 -13.26 3.09
N ILE A 658 -30.99 -14.23 3.78
CA ILE A 658 -32.25 -14.85 3.30
C ILE A 658 -33.48 -14.18 3.92
N THR A 659 -33.38 -13.84 5.20
CA THR A 659 -34.46 -13.25 5.98
C THR A 659 -33.89 -12.50 7.18
N VAL A 660 -34.64 -11.51 7.67
CA VAL A 660 -34.37 -10.81 8.92
C VAL A 660 -35.66 -10.71 9.71
N ASN A 661 -35.60 -11.15 10.97
CA ASN A 661 -36.68 -10.94 11.93
C ASN A 661 -36.54 -9.55 12.52
N LEU A 662 -37.31 -8.59 11.98
CA LEU A 662 -37.35 -7.24 12.53
C LEU A 662 -38.27 -7.22 13.77
N PRO A 663 -37.78 -6.74 14.92
CA PRO A 663 -38.60 -6.67 16.13
C PRO A 663 -39.64 -5.55 16.08
N GLU A 664 -40.72 -5.69 16.86
CA GLU A 664 -41.82 -4.71 16.98
C GLU A 664 -41.36 -3.32 17.46
N SER A 665 -40.15 -3.20 18.00
CA SER A 665 -39.52 -1.93 18.38
C SER A 665 -39.03 -1.10 17.20
N VAL A 666 -38.79 -1.71 16.03
CA VAL A 666 -38.28 -0.99 14.85
C VAL A 666 -39.35 0.00 14.36
N ARG A 667 -38.93 1.24 14.14
CA ARG A 667 -39.75 2.36 13.68
C ARG A 667 -39.35 2.81 12.29
N GLU A 668 -38.08 2.68 11.93
CA GLU A 668 -37.57 3.18 10.66
C GLU A 668 -36.59 2.20 10.02
N ILE A 669 -36.74 2.02 8.72
CA ILE A 669 -35.78 1.37 7.82
C ILE A 669 -35.34 2.44 6.84
N ASP A 670 -34.06 2.78 6.86
CA ASP A 670 -33.53 3.93 6.15
C ASP A 670 -33.13 3.59 4.70
N ASP A 671 -32.68 4.62 3.96
CA ASP A 671 -32.40 4.47 2.53
C ASP A 671 -31.33 3.40 2.27
N TYR A 672 -31.57 2.59 1.23
CA TYR A 672 -30.69 1.51 0.79
C TYR A 672 -30.35 0.45 1.85
N ALA A 673 -31.07 0.37 2.97
CA ALA A 673 -30.74 -0.47 4.12
C ALA A 673 -30.45 -1.95 3.76
N PHE A 674 -31.22 -2.54 2.84
CA PHE A 674 -31.09 -3.91 2.32
C PHE A 674 -30.87 -3.94 0.80
N TYR A 675 -30.36 -2.86 0.21
CA TYR A 675 -30.16 -2.78 -1.24
C TYR A 675 -29.14 -3.84 -1.74
N TYR A 676 -29.39 -4.47 -2.89
CA TYR A 676 -28.58 -5.60 -3.43
C TYR A 676 -28.52 -6.83 -2.51
N CYS A 677 -29.55 -7.11 -1.71
CA CYS A 677 -29.65 -8.39 -1.00
C CYS A 677 -30.34 -9.45 -1.86
N ASP A 678 -29.66 -9.98 -2.88
CA ASP A 678 -30.26 -10.81 -3.94
C ASP A 678 -30.94 -12.10 -3.44
N ASN A 679 -30.51 -12.68 -2.31
CA ASN A 679 -31.16 -13.87 -1.72
C ASN A 679 -32.25 -13.56 -0.68
N PHE A 680 -32.50 -12.27 -0.40
CA PHE A 680 -33.45 -11.85 0.61
C PHE A 680 -34.87 -12.14 0.15
N SER A 681 -35.52 -13.13 0.76
CA SER A 681 -36.76 -13.71 0.24
C SER A 681 -38.02 -13.36 1.04
N THR A 682 -37.86 -13.11 2.33
CA THR A 682 -38.98 -12.81 3.23
C THR A 682 -38.58 -11.84 4.32
N VAL A 683 -39.48 -10.94 4.68
CA VAL A 683 -39.35 -10.06 5.85
C VAL A 683 -40.70 -9.91 6.54
N THR A 684 -40.70 -10.01 7.87
CA THR A 684 -41.85 -9.60 8.68
C THR A 684 -41.60 -8.16 9.13
N LEU A 685 -42.42 -7.23 8.66
CA LEU A 685 -42.33 -5.82 9.06
C LEU A 685 -43.09 -5.61 10.38
N PRO A 686 -42.57 -4.79 11.30
CA PRO A 686 -43.20 -4.55 12.59
C PRO A 686 -44.47 -3.71 12.44
N SER A 687 -45.50 -3.98 13.24
CA SER A 687 -46.81 -3.32 13.12
C SER A 687 -46.78 -1.79 13.31
N ASN A 688 -45.76 -1.30 14.03
CA ASN A 688 -45.59 0.12 14.37
C ASN A 688 -44.50 0.80 13.51
N LEU A 689 -44.23 0.30 12.30
CA LEU A 689 -43.27 0.91 11.38
C LEU A 689 -43.77 2.27 10.88
N ASN A 690 -42.92 3.29 10.97
CA ASN A 690 -43.23 4.65 10.53
C ASN A 690 -42.73 4.92 9.12
N ARG A 691 -41.55 4.41 8.74
CA ARG A 691 -40.89 4.75 7.47
C ARG A 691 -40.08 3.59 6.89
N ILE A 692 -40.19 3.44 5.57
CA ILE A 692 -39.28 2.67 4.71
C ILE A 692 -38.66 3.64 3.70
N GLY A 693 -37.34 3.80 3.75
CA GLY A 693 -36.57 4.75 2.96
C GLY A 693 -36.43 4.40 1.48
N GLN A 694 -35.81 5.31 0.74
CA GLN A 694 -35.59 5.19 -0.70
C GLN A 694 -34.73 3.95 -1.00
N TYR A 695 -35.16 3.11 -1.93
CA TYR A 695 -34.45 1.87 -2.31
C TYR A 695 -34.12 0.93 -1.14
N ALA A 696 -34.79 1.02 0.01
CA ALA A 696 -34.47 0.23 1.21
C ALA A 696 -34.39 -1.29 0.95
N PHE A 697 -35.23 -1.83 0.09
CA PHE A 697 -35.24 -3.22 -0.39
C PHE A 697 -35.02 -3.32 -1.91
N GLY A 698 -34.37 -2.32 -2.52
CA GLY A 698 -34.09 -2.34 -3.95
C GLY A 698 -33.14 -3.48 -4.33
N ARG A 699 -33.34 -4.10 -5.49
CA ARG A 699 -32.58 -5.27 -5.97
C ARG A 699 -32.65 -6.50 -5.04
N CYS A 700 -33.64 -6.56 -4.14
CA CYS A 700 -33.96 -7.80 -3.43
C CYS A 700 -34.83 -8.70 -4.32
N GLU A 701 -34.29 -9.21 -5.43
CA GLU A 701 -35.09 -9.85 -6.50
C GLU A 701 -35.86 -11.11 -6.04
N LYS A 702 -35.45 -11.74 -4.94
CA LYS A 702 -36.15 -12.89 -4.36
C LYS A 702 -37.19 -12.53 -3.31
N LEU A 703 -37.34 -11.25 -2.94
CA LEU A 703 -38.25 -10.82 -1.90
C LEU A 703 -39.69 -10.95 -2.41
N VAL A 704 -40.40 -11.96 -1.94
CA VAL A 704 -41.78 -12.20 -2.39
C VAL A 704 -42.81 -11.94 -1.31
N TYR A 705 -42.43 -11.91 -0.02
CA TYR A 705 -43.39 -11.76 1.07
C TYR A 705 -43.05 -10.63 2.03
N TYR A 706 -43.92 -9.62 2.09
CA TYR A 706 -43.88 -8.49 3.02
C TYR A 706 -45.28 -7.89 3.19
N ASP A 707 -45.80 -7.80 4.43
CA ASP A 707 -47.02 -7.05 4.75
C ASP A 707 -46.62 -5.67 5.27
N ILE A 708 -46.99 -4.61 4.55
CA ILE A 708 -46.64 -3.23 4.91
C ILE A 708 -47.73 -2.70 5.86
N PRO A 709 -47.39 -2.32 7.10
CA PRO A 709 -48.37 -1.73 8.02
C PRO A 709 -48.98 -0.46 7.42
N LEU A 710 -50.30 -0.29 7.52
CA LEU A 710 -51.05 0.80 6.88
C LEU A 710 -50.55 2.21 7.24
N SER A 711 -49.93 2.39 8.41
CA SER A 711 -49.38 3.67 8.87
C SER A 711 -47.97 3.97 8.35
N THR A 712 -47.35 3.05 7.60
CA THR A 712 -45.96 3.16 7.18
C THR A 712 -45.82 4.07 5.97
N LYS A 713 -44.99 5.12 6.08
CA LYS A 713 -44.56 5.92 4.94
C LYS A 713 -43.54 5.14 4.11
N VAL A 714 -43.88 4.81 2.87
CA VAL A 714 -42.97 4.14 1.91
C VAL A 714 -42.42 5.16 0.94
N GLU A 715 -41.10 5.27 0.85
CA GLU A 715 -40.43 6.23 -0.04
C GLU A 715 -40.18 5.67 -1.45
N LYS A 716 -39.77 6.57 -2.36
CA LYS A 716 -39.63 6.27 -3.79
C LYS A 716 -38.74 5.04 -3.97
N ASN A 717 -39.19 4.10 -4.80
CA ASN A 717 -38.40 2.93 -5.20
C ASN A 717 -37.95 2.05 -4.03
N ALA A 718 -38.59 2.14 -2.85
CA ALA A 718 -38.25 1.32 -1.68
C ALA A 718 -38.12 -0.18 -1.99
N PHE A 719 -38.92 -0.70 -2.93
CA PHE A 719 -38.92 -2.09 -3.38
C PHE A 719 -38.55 -2.22 -4.88
N TRP A 720 -37.64 -1.37 -5.38
CA TRP A 720 -37.25 -1.41 -6.79
C TRP A 720 -36.67 -2.76 -7.21
N SER A 721 -37.07 -3.30 -8.36
CA SER A 721 -36.68 -4.64 -8.83
C SER A 721 -37.17 -5.81 -7.97
N VAL A 722 -38.12 -5.56 -7.05
CA VAL A 722 -38.89 -6.59 -6.36
C VAL A 722 -40.22 -6.74 -7.10
N GLU A 723 -40.58 -7.96 -7.50
CA GLU A 723 -41.87 -8.21 -8.18
C GLU A 723 -43.04 -7.89 -7.22
N PRO A 724 -43.88 -6.87 -7.51
CA PRO A 724 -45.01 -6.51 -6.65
C PRO A 724 -46.16 -7.50 -6.83
N ARG A 725 -46.48 -8.29 -5.80
CA ARG A 725 -47.64 -9.21 -5.84
C ARG A 725 -48.92 -8.49 -5.45
N GLY A 726 -49.95 -8.62 -6.28
CA GLY A 726 -51.21 -7.89 -6.25
C GLY A 726 -51.31 -6.79 -7.31
N ASP A 727 -50.20 -6.47 -7.99
CA ASP A 727 -50.10 -5.58 -9.16
C ASP A 727 -50.08 -6.45 -10.43
N VAL A 728 -51.25 -6.63 -11.03
CA VAL A 728 -51.50 -7.63 -12.07
C VAL A 728 -51.13 -7.13 -13.45
N ASP A 729 -50.88 -5.83 -13.62
CA ASP A 729 -50.22 -5.31 -14.82
C ASP A 729 -48.77 -4.89 -14.65
N CYS A 730 -48.21 -5.10 -13.48
CA CYS A 730 -46.81 -4.85 -13.19
C CYS A 730 -46.41 -3.39 -13.48
N ASP A 731 -47.35 -2.45 -13.27
CA ASP A 731 -47.14 -1.02 -13.51
C ASP A 731 -46.52 -0.30 -12.30
N GLY A 732 -46.29 -1.05 -11.21
CA GLY A 732 -45.73 -0.62 -9.94
C GLY A 732 -46.75 0.04 -9.02
N LYS A 733 -48.05 0.01 -9.35
CA LYS A 733 -49.12 0.64 -8.58
C LYS A 733 -50.22 -0.37 -8.26
N TYR A 734 -50.71 -0.31 -7.03
CA TYR A 734 -51.91 -1.06 -6.64
C TYR A 734 -53.13 -0.19 -6.93
N THR A 735 -53.74 -0.40 -8.09
CA THR A 735 -54.85 0.43 -8.55
C THR A 735 -56.16 -0.32 -8.60
N VAL A 736 -57.24 0.43 -8.81
CA VAL A 736 -58.55 -0.15 -9.11
C VAL A 736 -58.48 -1.08 -10.33
N PHE A 737 -57.55 -0.90 -11.26
CA PHE A 737 -57.40 -1.79 -12.41
C PHE A 737 -56.92 -3.19 -12.00
N ASP A 738 -55.98 -3.30 -11.07
CA ASP A 738 -55.49 -4.57 -10.52
C ASP A 738 -56.60 -5.30 -9.78
N TYR A 739 -57.29 -4.59 -8.89
CA TYR A 739 -58.48 -5.08 -8.21
C TYR A 739 -59.51 -5.64 -9.20
N LEU A 740 -59.82 -4.88 -10.25
CA LEU A 740 -60.82 -5.28 -11.24
C LEU A 740 -60.34 -6.47 -12.08
N LYS A 741 -59.06 -6.56 -12.43
CA LYS A 741 -58.48 -7.70 -13.18
C LYS A 741 -58.53 -8.99 -12.38
N ILE A 742 -58.08 -8.97 -11.12
CA ILE A 742 -58.11 -10.15 -10.23
C ILE A 742 -59.56 -10.60 -10.02
N LYS A 743 -60.46 -9.63 -9.74
CA LYS A 743 -61.88 -9.92 -9.51
C LYS A 743 -62.58 -10.45 -10.77
N ALA A 744 -62.30 -9.89 -11.94
CA ALA A 744 -62.86 -10.37 -13.21
C ALA A 744 -62.40 -11.79 -13.52
N HIS A 745 -61.16 -12.13 -13.19
CA HIS A 745 -60.64 -13.49 -13.30
C HIS A 745 -61.36 -14.46 -12.38
N PHE A 746 -61.48 -14.10 -11.10
CA PHE A 746 -62.19 -14.91 -10.10
C PHE A 746 -63.66 -15.15 -10.49
N LEU A 747 -64.33 -14.14 -11.03
CA LEU A 747 -65.72 -14.25 -11.50
C LEU A 747 -65.87 -14.97 -12.85
N GLY A 748 -64.77 -15.42 -13.47
CA GLY A 748 -64.77 -16.10 -14.76
C GLY A 748 -65.08 -15.21 -15.96
N VAL A 749 -65.01 -13.89 -15.78
CA VAL A 749 -65.31 -12.89 -16.82
C VAL A 749 -64.12 -12.69 -17.75
N SER A 750 -62.88 -12.83 -17.26
CA SER A 750 -61.65 -12.73 -18.04
C SER A 750 -60.63 -13.80 -17.62
N LYS A 751 -59.68 -14.13 -18.50
CA LYS A 751 -58.57 -15.03 -18.17
C LYS A 751 -57.29 -14.23 -18.01
N LEU A 752 -56.56 -14.50 -16.94
CA LEU A 752 -55.22 -13.99 -16.70
C LEU A 752 -54.18 -14.91 -17.35
N THR A 753 -53.02 -14.35 -17.71
CA THR A 753 -51.86 -15.15 -18.11
C THR A 753 -51.30 -15.93 -16.91
N LYS A 754 -50.38 -16.87 -17.15
CA LYS A 754 -49.73 -17.62 -16.05
C LYS A 754 -48.95 -16.70 -15.13
N GLU A 755 -48.29 -15.71 -15.70
CA GLU A 755 -47.55 -14.67 -15.01
C GLU A 755 -48.51 -13.81 -14.17
N GLN A 756 -49.62 -13.35 -14.75
CA GLN A 756 -50.63 -12.58 -14.03
C GLN A 756 -51.32 -13.35 -12.91
N ILE A 757 -51.50 -14.68 -13.06
CA ILE A 757 -52.02 -15.53 -11.99
C ILE A 757 -51.05 -15.58 -10.81
N LYS A 758 -49.74 -15.67 -11.07
CA LYS A 758 -48.71 -15.62 -10.04
C LYS A 758 -48.69 -14.27 -9.32
N GLU A 759 -48.87 -13.17 -10.06
CA GLU A 759 -48.97 -11.83 -9.47
C GLU A 759 -50.33 -11.56 -8.81
N SER A 760 -51.36 -12.36 -9.06
CA SER A 760 -52.69 -12.20 -8.45
C SER A 760 -52.86 -12.94 -7.13
N ASP A 761 -51.96 -13.88 -6.79
CA ASP A 761 -51.94 -14.63 -5.53
C ASP A 761 -51.21 -13.81 -4.46
N SER A 762 -51.95 -12.87 -3.88
CA SER A 762 -51.46 -11.91 -2.90
C SER A 762 -51.39 -12.49 -1.49
N ASP A 763 -52.12 -13.56 -1.18
CA ASP A 763 -52.12 -14.22 0.14
C ASP A 763 -51.39 -15.59 0.20
N PHE A 764 -50.86 -16.06 -0.93
CA PHE A 764 -49.97 -17.23 -1.07
C PHE A 764 -50.62 -18.58 -0.74
N ASP A 765 -51.95 -18.70 -0.88
CA ASP A 765 -52.63 -19.99 -0.75
C ASP A 765 -52.50 -20.87 -2.02
N GLY A 766 -51.85 -20.34 -3.07
CA GLY A 766 -51.64 -20.98 -4.36
C GLY A 766 -52.85 -20.90 -5.28
N ARG A 767 -53.84 -20.05 -4.97
CA ARG A 767 -55.09 -19.90 -5.71
C ARG A 767 -55.46 -18.43 -5.78
N VAL A 768 -55.86 -17.98 -6.97
CA VAL A 768 -56.53 -16.67 -7.08
C VAL A 768 -57.94 -16.79 -6.51
N SER A 769 -58.16 -16.17 -5.36
CA SER A 769 -59.34 -16.32 -4.53
C SER A 769 -60.03 -14.96 -4.27
N THR A 770 -61.08 -15.00 -3.45
CA THR A 770 -61.73 -13.77 -2.98
C THR A 770 -60.86 -12.99 -2.00
N ALA A 771 -59.97 -13.66 -1.28
CA ALA A 771 -59.06 -12.99 -0.36
C ALA A 771 -58.11 -12.05 -1.11
N ASP A 772 -57.68 -12.44 -2.31
CA ASP A 772 -56.67 -11.70 -3.06
C ASP A 772 -57.15 -10.34 -3.56
N TYR A 773 -58.25 -10.31 -4.31
CA TYR A 773 -58.77 -9.03 -4.77
C TYR A 773 -59.30 -8.19 -3.60
N LEU A 774 -59.70 -8.80 -2.47
CA LEU A 774 -60.08 -8.03 -1.28
C LEU A 774 -58.88 -7.42 -0.58
N ALA A 775 -57.71 -8.07 -0.59
CA ALA A 775 -56.46 -7.51 -0.11
C ALA A 775 -56.05 -6.28 -0.93
N VAL A 776 -56.06 -6.40 -2.27
CA VAL A 776 -55.80 -5.26 -3.18
C VAL A 776 -56.84 -4.16 -3.00
N LYS A 777 -58.13 -4.50 -2.86
CA LYS A 777 -59.19 -3.51 -2.57
C LYS A 777 -58.97 -2.77 -1.26
N LYS A 778 -58.60 -3.48 -0.19
CA LYS A 778 -58.36 -2.90 1.13
C LYS A 778 -57.17 -1.95 1.08
N TYR A 779 -56.12 -2.31 0.35
CA TYR A 779 -54.98 -1.43 0.10
C TYR A 779 -55.41 -0.13 -0.60
N ILE A 780 -56.16 -0.23 -1.69
CA ILE A 780 -56.66 0.94 -2.44
C ILE A 780 -57.53 1.84 -1.57
N LEU A 781 -58.46 1.27 -0.79
CA LEU A 781 -59.39 2.04 0.04
C LEU A 781 -58.72 2.74 1.24
N ASN A 782 -57.51 2.33 1.63
CA ASN A 782 -56.75 2.97 2.70
C ASN A 782 -55.77 4.04 2.18
N GLN A 783 -55.71 4.25 0.85
CA GLN A 783 -54.90 5.29 0.19
C GLN A 783 -55.72 6.56 -0.10
N GLU A 784 -57.05 6.51 0.03
CA GLU A 784 -57.97 7.67 0.03
C GLU A 784 -58.24 8.15 1.47
#